data_AF-A0A8H3XJ52-F1
#
_entry.id   AF-A0A8H3XJ52-F1
#
_cell.length_a   1.000
_cell.length_b   1.000
_cell.length_c   1.000
_cell.angle_alpha   90.00
_cell.angle_beta   90.00
_cell.angle_gamma   90.00
#
_symmetry.space_group_name_H-M   'P 1'
#
loop_
_entity.id
_entity.type
_entity.pdbx_description
1 polymer ?
#
loop_
_entity_poly.entity_id
_entity_poly.type
_entity_poly.pdbx_seq_one_letter_code
_entity_poly.pdbx_strand_id
1 'polypeptide(L)'
;MSTHSNGHQLRYIVEMSLFCIVLADPLTSPFPVDIAEKNFVDYLEISIDNLTIGHLKKLIWKQNQYDLADINPATLTLWKVEGLNEGNRKWEILEKKAYTEIDIKQEFGGEKLFSTMKFKEAFPVKLPDNTVHIIVQMPRKRSRNDSDEKGESQESKKAKLVATASKIMESIMKLPDICDVYSSPKNFLSLPFPYPGSNIPVDRFAINEDGFFTFMGRKEFINVLNEIITFKSRTGYMEMFIYGTVGYGKSHILTAIACFLIRNGRRVVYLPDCRKLAVDPMEYIKSALFLTYVDDDAKTSEINACESFDQIIKFCRSLAELDETLYFIVDQMNALDDCNDTGINPEKKQQVKESIDKLCWNHFYIKSSSANNHAVLHLKQKQTNEKKITLYGGFDEEEMEEWWKKHNSVLPTMNNRQKDQIEDITGRIPLFLNVLLESGRKNFEEALGYLDQQLMPKIKEPMTNFSDNIPEGRQEFHVKLMSSFLTNGYPPDGYGVSDFDHRFFYIENELCHYVCGVARDCMANYLYEKKRMEMFTDIKWISCIDKFKNNPSVKGFFAEKACIASIFRNGIMANRVTFKPNDIEFFCNEKEIRFSSNEGKCILYLPRRWNQEAIDGLLISKMNNKLYVAAIQITLDKSSHSDSEGIFFSNIWPNLKSTLSGLEGGLEIIFIWITSKSDTDVIVEINSRKTRNKTFEINPDYVRVVMGFENVNKDIDRYLF
;
A
#
# COMPACT_ATOMS: atom_id res chain seq x y z
N MET A 1 12.49 38.11 -36.72
CA MET A 1 11.38 37.60 -37.56
C MET A 1 10.89 36.31 -36.92
N SER A 2 9.74 36.38 -36.25
CA SER A 2 9.10 35.26 -35.56
C SER A 2 8.36 34.39 -36.56
N THR A 3 8.67 33.09 -36.57
CA THR A 3 7.85 32.07 -37.22
C THR A 3 6.90 31.48 -36.17
N HIS A 4 5.61 31.80 -36.30
CA HIS A 4 4.54 31.18 -35.53
C HIS A 4 4.36 29.72 -35.94
N SER A 5 4.55 28.79 -34.99
CA SER A 5 4.09 27.42 -35.12
C SER A 5 2.62 27.35 -34.71
N ASN A 6 1.75 26.97 -35.65
CA ASN A 6 0.34 26.66 -35.42
C ASN A 6 0.20 25.55 -34.36
N GLY A 7 -0.25 25.93 -33.17
CA GLY A 7 -0.76 24.99 -32.18
C GLY A 7 -2.16 24.53 -32.61
N HIS A 8 -2.33 23.23 -32.85
CA HIS A 8 -3.64 22.61 -32.89
C HIS A 8 -4.33 22.83 -31.54
N GLN A 9 -5.28 23.76 -31.47
CA GLN A 9 -6.27 23.82 -30.39
C GLN A 9 -7.11 22.55 -30.46
N LEU A 10 -6.89 21.62 -29.52
CA LEU A 10 -7.86 20.60 -29.15
C LEU A 10 -9.16 21.32 -28.78
N ARG A 11 -10.18 21.21 -29.62
CA ARG A 11 -11.53 21.69 -29.30
C ARG A 11 -12.04 20.86 -28.12
N TYR A 12 -12.12 21.47 -26.94
CA TYR A 12 -12.87 20.93 -25.83
C TYR A 12 -14.35 20.92 -26.21
N ILE A 13 -14.87 19.75 -26.60
CA ILE A 13 -16.31 19.57 -26.80
C ILE A 13 -16.91 19.31 -25.42
N VAL A 14 -17.74 20.24 -24.95
CA VAL A 14 -18.52 20.08 -23.72
C VAL A 14 -19.68 19.14 -24.02
N GLU A 15 -19.76 18.03 -23.29
CA GLU A 15 -20.82 17.03 -23.42
C GLU A 15 -22.07 17.46 -22.64
N MET A 16 -21.89 18.06 -21.46
CA MET A 16 -22.97 18.66 -20.68
C MET A 16 -22.47 19.70 -19.67
N SER A 17 -23.34 20.64 -19.30
CA SER A 17 -23.06 21.64 -18.26
C SER A 17 -24.00 21.45 -17.07
N LEU A 18 -23.44 21.29 -15.89
CA LEU A 18 -24.17 21.12 -14.63
C LEU A 18 -24.21 22.44 -13.87
N PHE A 19 -25.39 23.05 -13.80
CA PHE A 19 -25.60 24.17 -12.89
C PHE A 19 -25.67 23.70 -11.44
N CYS A 20 -24.71 24.17 -10.64
CA CYS A 20 -24.54 23.84 -9.23
C CYS A 20 -24.80 25.09 -8.37
N ILE A 21 -25.28 24.90 -7.15
CA ILE A 21 -25.37 25.96 -6.14
C ILE A 21 -24.76 25.48 -4.83
N VAL A 22 -24.01 26.35 -4.14
CA VAL A 22 -23.52 26.06 -2.79
C VAL A 22 -24.56 26.52 -1.77
N LEU A 23 -24.96 25.60 -0.90
CA LEU A 23 -25.89 25.89 0.17
C LEU A 23 -25.14 26.56 1.33
N ALA A 24 -25.03 27.90 1.27
CA ALA A 24 -24.26 28.77 2.18
C ALA A 24 -25.06 30.03 2.57
N ASP A 25 -24.55 30.82 3.51
CA ASP A 25 -25.05 32.16 3.87
C ASP A 25 -23.93 33.21 3.66
N PRO A 26 -24.11 34.21 2.79
CA PRO A 26 -25.26 34.41 1.89
C PRO A 26 -25.36 33.33 0.80
N LEU A 27 -26.58 33.10 0.30
CA LEU A 27 -26.84 32.14 -0.78
C LEU A 27 -26.03 32.50 -2.03
N THR A 28 -25.28 31.53 -2.57
CA THR A 28 -24.43 31.73 -3.75
C THR A 28 -25.26 31.74 -5.04
N SER A 29 -24.84 32.51 -6.05
CA SER A 29 -25.41 32.36 -7.40
C SER A 29 -25.10 31.00 -8.00
N PRO A 30 -26.00 30.40 -8.81
CA PRO A 30 -25.71 29.17 -9.52
C PRO A 30 -24.51 29.34 -10.46
N PHE A 31 -23.64 28.33 -10.52
CA PHE A 31 -22.47 28.32 -11.39
C PHE A 31 -22.42 27.04 -12.23
N PRO A 32 -21.99 27.13 -13.51
CA PRO A 32 -21.90 25.96 -14.38
C PRO A 32 -20.61 25.17 -14.09
N VAL A 33 -20.72 23.85 -14.15
CA VAL A 33 -19.59 22.91 -14.19
C VAL A 33 -19.69 22.11 -15.48
N ASP A 34 -18.75 22.35 -16.39
CA ASP A 34 -18.71 21.70 -17.70
C ASP A 34 -18.08 20.31 -17.60
N ILE A 35 -18.78 19.32 -18.15
CA ILE A 35 -18.32 17.94 -18.26
C ILE A 35 -18.05 17.66 -19.74
N ALA A 36 -16.81 17.29 -20.05
CA ALA A 36 -16.37 16.94 -21.39
C ALA A 36 -16.19 15.42 -21.54
N GLU A 37 -15.91 14.95 -22.74
CA GLU A 37 -15.56 13.54 -22.99
C GLU A 37 -14.34 13.10 -22.15
N LYS A 38 -13.42 14.04 -21.90
CA LYS A 38 -12.21 13.89 -21.10
C LYS A 38 -12.12 15.03 -20.08
N ASN A 39 -12.03 14.70 -18.80
CA ASN A 39 -12.07 15.65 -17.68
C ASN A 39 -10.79 15.57 -16.87
N PHE A 40 -10.20 16.72 -16.53
CA PHE A 40 -8.97 16.77 -15.75
C PHE A 40 -9.26 16.91 -14.25
N VAL A 41 -8.89 15.90 -13.48
CA VAL A 41 -9.05 15.85 -12.02
C VAL A 41 -7.70 15.54 -11.40
N ASP A 42 -7.18 16.43 -10.56
CA ASP A 42 -5.85 16.32 -9.91
C ASP A 42 -4.74 15.92 -10.90
N TYR A 43 -4.69 16.60 -12.05
CA TYR A 43 -3.71 16.39 -13.13
C TYR A 43 -3.87 15.07 -13.93
N LEU A 44 -4.87 14.25 -13.61
CA LEU A 44 -5.22 13.04 -14.37
C LEU A 44 -6.37 13.30 -15.34
N GLU A 45 -6.25 12.81 -16.58
CA GLU A 45 -7.30 12.84 -17.58
C GLU A 45 -8.23 11.62 -17.41
N ILE A 46 -9.51 11.87 -17.13
CA ILE A 46 -10.52 10.85 -16.85
C ILE A 46 -11.63 10.95 -17.89
N SER A 47 -11.90 9.86 -18.60
CA SER A 47 -13.02 9.81 -19.55
C SER A 47 -14.36 9.91 -18.84
N ILE A 48 -15.38 10.46 -19.51
CA ILE A 48 -16.74 10.57 -18.95
C ILE A 48 -17.34 9.22 -18.52
N ASP A 49 -16.96 8.12 -19.18
CA ASP A 49 -17.36 6.75 -18.81
C ASP A 49 -16.77 6.28 -17.47
N ASN A 50 -15.61 6.84 -17.11
CA ASN A 50 -14.90 6.52 -15.88
C ASN A 50 -15.06 7.57 -14.78
N LEU A 51 -15.68 8.71 -15.11
CA LEU A 51 -15.96 9.78 -14.16
C LEU A 51 -16.93 9.28 -13.07
N THR A 52 -16.60 9.53 -11.81
CA THR A 52 -17.44 9.20 -10.66
C THR A 52 -17.96 10.48 -10.01
N ILE A 53 -18.96 10.37 -9.15
CA ILE A 53 -19.40 11.51 -8.32
C ILE A 53 -18.26 12.02 -7.42
N GLY A 54 -17.35 11.15 -6.98
CA GLY A 54 -16.13 11.55 -6.26
C GLY A 54 -15.23 12.48 -7.09
N HIS A 55 -15.08 12.19 -8.38
CA HIS A 55 -14.38 13.08 -9.31
C HIS A 55 -15.16 14.39 -9.54
N LEU A 56 -16.49 14.32 -9.66
CA LEU A 56 -17.35 15.50 -9.81
C LEU A 56 -17.23 16.48 -8.63
N LYS A 57 -17.12 15.99 -7.39
CA LYS A 57 -16.88 16.84 -6.20
C LYS A 57 -15.63 17.70 -6.35
N LYS A 58 -14.55 17.14 -6.92
CA LYS A 58 -13.29 17.86 -7.16
C LYS A 58 -13.43 18.88 -8.29
N LEU A 59 -14.19 18.56 -9.35
CA LEU A 59 -14.50 19.49 -10.43
C LEU A 59 -15.32 20.69 -9.94
N ILE A 60 -16.37 20.45 -9.14
CA ILE A 60 -17.18 21.49 -8.49
C ILE A 60 -16.30 22.38 -7.59
N TRP A 61 -15.47 21.76 -6.75
CA TRP A 61 -14.57 22.48 -5.85
C TRP A 61 -13.58 23.38 -6.61
N LYS A 62 -13.03 22.89 -7.73
CA LYS A 62 -12.12 23.65 -8.59
C LYS A 62 -12.82 24.83 -9.27
N GLN A 63 -14.08 24.65 -9.66
CA GLN A 63 -14.86 25.69 -10.33
C GLN A 63 -15.34 26.80 -9.38
N ASN A 64 -15.59 26.47 -8.11
CA ASN A 64 -15.97 27.43 -7.08
C ASN A 64 -15.05 27.35 -5.85
N GLN A 65 -13.78 27.71 -6.06
CA GLN A 65 -12.79 27.75 -4.98
C GLN A 65 -13.04 28.87 -3.98
N TYR A 66 -13.76 29.93 -4.35
CA TYR A 66 -14.04 31.05 -3.44
C TYR A 66 -14.93 30.61 -2.28
N ASP A 67 -16.04 29.92 -2.56
CA ASP A 67 -16.99 29.47 -1.54
C ASP A 67 -16.54 28.18 -0.83
N LEU A 68 -15.59 27.43 -1.41
CA LEU A 68 -15.18 26.09 -0.96
C LEU A 68 -13.71 25.96 -0.53
N ALA A 69 -12.93 27.06 -0.48
CA ALA A 69 -11.47 27.07 -0.29
C ALA A 69 -10.96 26.17 0.86
N ASP A 70 -11.64 26.20 2.01
CA ASP A 70 -11.21 25.50 3.23
C ASP A 70 -11.85 24.10 3.41
N ILE A 71 -12.58 23.62 2.40
CA ILE A 71 -13.36 22.39 2.49
C ILE A 71 -12.69 21.31 1.64
N ASN A 72 -12.37 20.18 2.26
CA ASN A 72 -11.91 19.01 1.52
C ASN A 72 -13.03 18.54 0.57
N PRO A 73 -12.83 18.50 -0.76
CA PRO A 73 -13.87 18.16 -1.73
C PRO A 73 -14.50 16.79 -1.47
N ALA A 74 -13.77 15.84 -0.88
CA ALA A 74 -14.31 14.52 -0.53
C ALA A 74 -15.47 14.60 0.48
N THR A 75 -15.48 15.62 1.34
CA THR A 75 -16.45 15.83 2.42
C THR A 75 -17.74 16.51 1.96
N LEU A 76 -17.78 17.08 0.75
CA LEU A 76 -18.97 17.68 0.17
C LEU A 76 -20.09 16.64 0.04
N THR A 77 -21.33 17.03 0.35
CA THR A 77 -22.49 16.19 0.02
C THR A 77 -23.20 16.79 -1.19
N LEU A 78 -23.33 16.00 -2.25
CA LEU A 78 -23.99 16.42 -3.48
C LEU A 78 -25.40 15.85 -3.53
N TRP A 79 -26.37 16.71 -3.80
CA TRP A 79 -27.77 16.34 -3.99
C TRP A 79 -28.20 16.70 -5.40
N LYS A 80 -28.67 15.69 -6.15
CA LYS A 80 -29.32 15.90 -7.44
C LYS A 80 -30.75 16.39 -7.19
N VAL A 81 -31.15 17.45 -7.89
CA VAL A 81 -32.47 18.08 -7.73
C VAL A 81 -33.10 18.36 -9.09
N GLU A 82 -34.43 18.44 -9.13
CA GLU A 82 -35.19 18.73 -10.34
C GLU A 82 -36.15 19.93 -10.13
N GLY A 83 -36.25 20.79 -11.16
CA GLY A 83 -37.17 21.92 -11.20
C GLY A 83 -36.84 23.05 -10.22
N LEU A 84 -35.57 23.23 -9.84
CA LEU A 84 -35.10 24.35 -9.01
C LEU A 84 -34.58 25.48 -9.92
N ASN A 85 -35.32 26.58 -10.02
CA ASN A 85 -35.00 27.69 -10.93
C ASN A 85 -35.09 29.01 -10.17
N GLU A 86 -34.19 29.95 -10.44
CA GLU A 86 -34.22 31.29 -9.86
C GLU A 86 -35.61 31.93 -10.04
N GLY A 87 -36.17 32.45 -8.93
CA GLY A 87 -37.48 33.10 -8.91
C GLY A 87 -38.71 32.17 -8.83
N ASN A 88 -38.53 30.85 -8.75
CA ASN A 88 -39.64 29.93 -8.53
C ASN A 88 -39.91 29.64 -7.03
N ARG A 89 -41.02 28.96 -6.72
CA ARG A 89 -41.38 28.66 -5.32
C ARG A 89 -40.33 27.85 -4.55
N LYS A 90 -39.55 26.98 -5.21
CA LYS A 90 -38.46 26.23 -4.59
C LYS A 90 -37.27 27.15 -4.32
N TRP A 91 -37.00 28.11 -5.19
CA TRP A 91 -35.94 29.10 -5.00
C TRP A 91 -36.21 30.04 -3.83
N GLU A 92 -37.45 30.49 -3.65
CA GLU A 92 -37.84 31.30 -2.49
C GLU A 92 -37.53 30.62 -1.14
N ILE A 93 -37.52 29.28 -1.10
CA ILE A 93 -37.15 28.52 0.10
C ILE A 93 -35.66 28.70 0.42
N LEU A 94 -34.79 28.65 -0.60
CA LEU A 94 -33.34 28.87 -0.45
C LEU A 94 -33.03 30.30 -0.02
N GLU A 95 -33.84 31.29 -0.43
CA GLU A 95 -33.65 32.70 -0.08
C GLU A 95 -34.17 33.04 1.32
N LYS A 96 -35.24 32.37 1.78
CA LYS A 96 -35.95 32.72 3.03
C LYS A 96 -35.54 31.89 4.24
N LYS A 97 -35.10 30.64 4.04
CA LYS A 97 -34.71 29.76 5.14
C LYS A 97 -33.20 29.78 5.36
N ALA A 98 -32.79 29.67 6.62
CA ALA A 98 -31.39 29.42 6.93
C ALA A 98 -30.97 28.08 6.32
N TYR A 99 -29.82 28.06 5.65
CA TYR A 99 -29.34 26.89 4.92
C TYR A 99 -29.14 25.63 5.79
N THR A 100 -29.03 25.79 7.12
CA THR A 100 -28.96 24.73 8.13
C THR A 100 -30.29 24.02 8.39
N GLU A 101 -31.41 24.71 8.18
CA GLU A 101 -32.79 24.23 8.40
C GLU A 101 -33.37 23.53 7.17
N ILE A 102 -32.71 23.66 6.01
CA ILE A 102 -33.21 23.15 4.74
C ILE A 102 -32.99 21.63 4.65
N ASP A 103 -34.10 20.87 4.67
CA ASP A 103 -34.10 19.45 4.33
C ASP A 103 -34.23 19.29 2.81
N ILE A 104 -33.08 19.15 2.15
CA ILE A 104 -32.99 19.05 0.68
C ILE A 104 -33.82 17.89 0.12
N LYS A 105 -33.94 16.79 0.86
CA LYS A 105 -34.70 15.61 0.41
C LYS A 105 -36.21 15.90 0.43
N GLN A 106 -36.71 16.50 1.51
CA GLN A 106 -38.14 16.78 1.66
C GLN A 106 -38.60 17.98 0.82
N GLU A 107 -37.82 19.04 0.78
CA GLU A 107 -38.24 20.32 0.19
C GLU A 107 -38.00 20.38 -1.32
N PHE A 108 -36.94 19.73 -1.82
CA PHE A 108 -36.59 19.75 -3.23
C PHE A 108 -36.76 18.41 -3.94
N GLY A 109 -37.07 17.34 -3.21
CA GLY A 109 -37.07 15.97 -3.74
C GLY A 109 -35.66 15.47 -4.03
N GLY A 110 -34.65 16.00 -3.31
CA GLY A 110 -33.25 15.76 -3.62
C GLY A 110 -32.81 14.30 -3.45
N GLU A 111 -32.10 13.79 -4.45
CA GLU A 111 -31.46 12.48 -4.43
C GLU A 111 -29.98 12.62 -4.04
N LYS A 112 -29.57 11.96 -2.95
CA LYS A 112 -28.18 12.02 -2.48
C LYS A 112 -27.27 11.20 -3.40
N LEU A 113 -26.23 11.83 -3.93
CA LEU A 113 -25.26 11.19 -4.81
C LEU A 113 -24.08 10.60 -4.02
N PHE A 114 -23.81 9.30 -4.21
CA PHE A 114 -22.70 8.61 -3.55
C PHE A 114 -21.41 8.72 -4.36
N SER A 115 -20.27 8.91 -3.68
CA SER A 115 -18.98 9.14 -4.34
C SER A 115 -18.51 7.99 -5.25
N THR A 116 -18.95 6.76 -5.01
CA THR A 116 -18.63 5.57 -5.82
C THR A 116 -19.49 5.43 -7.07
N MET A 117 -20.62 6.15 -7.16
CA MET A 117 -21.54 6.10 -8.30
C MET A 117 -20.87 6.68 -9.55
N LYS A 118 -21.11 6.06 -10.71
CA LYS A 118 -20.62 6.58 -11.99
C LYS A 118 -21.43 7.80 -12.40
N PHE A 119 -20.76 8.74 -13.05
CA PHE A 119 -21.39 9.97 -13.51
C PHE A 119 -22.58 9.71 -14.44
N LYS A 120 -22.41 8.80 -15.41
CA LYS A 120 -23.47 8.41 -16.36
C LYS A 120 -24.64 7.66 -15.72
N GLU A 121 -24.44 7.02 -14.56
CA GLU A 121 -25.53 6.41 -13.80
C GLU A 121 -26.40 7.50 -13.14
N ALA A 122 -25.77 8.54 -12.61
CA ALA A 122 -26.48 9.67 -11.99
C ALA A 122 -27.15 10.59 -13.02
N PHE A 123 -26.53 10.77 -14.19
CA PHE A 123 -26.97 11.69 -15.25
C PHE A 123 -26.99 11.01 -16.63
N PRO A 124 -27.95 10.10 -16.90
CA PRO A 124 -28.01 9.32 -18.14
C PRO A 124 -28.63 10.07 -19.34
N VAL A 125 -29.29 11.21 -19.13
CA VAL A 125 -30.05 11.96 -20.15
C VAL A 125 -29.64 13.43 -20.15
N LYS A 126 -29.80 14.13 -21.28
CA LYS A 126 -29.59 15.57 -21.39
C LYS A 126 -30.49 16.30 -20.38
N LEU A 127 -29.89 17.17 -19.58
CA LEU A 127 -30.57 17.85 -18.48
C LEU A 127 -31.34 19.09 -18.95
N PRO A 128 -32.38 19.51 -18.21
CA PRO A 128 -33.16 20.70 -18.56
C PRO A 128 -32.34 21.99 -18.44
N ASP A 129 -32.31 22.77 -19.52
CA ASP A 129 -31.65 24.08 -19.53
C ASP A 129 -32.33 25.05 -18.54
N ASN A 130 -31.56 25.99 -17.97
CA ASN A 130 -32.02 27.03 -17.02
C ASN A 130 -32.56 26.49 -15.68
N THR A 131 -32.08 25.33 -15.25
CA THR A 131 -32.42 24.76 -13.94
C THR A 131 -31.15 24.42 -13.16
N VAL A 132 -31.20 24.51 -11.83
CA VAL A 132 -30.15 23.99 -10.96
C VAL A 132 -30.28 22.48 -10.88
N HIS A 133 -29.16 21.79 -11.11
CA HIS A 133 -29.09 20.34 -11.16
C HIS A 133 -28.53 19.75 -9.87
N ILE A 134 -27.64 20.47 -9.20
CA ILE A 134 -26.93 20.00 -8.00
C ILE A 134 -26.97 21.07 -6.91
N ILE A 135 -27.43 20.68 -5.72
CA ILE A 135 -27.19 21.43 -4.48
C ILE A 135 -25.97 20.84 -3.79
N VAL A 136 -24.96 21.68 -3.58
CA VAL A 136 -23.73 21.35 -2.86
C VAL A 136 -23.95 21.70 -1.39
N GLN A 137 -24.15 20.67 -0.57
CA GLN A 137 -24.27 20.83 0.86
C GLN A 137 -22.87 20.70 1.49
N MET A 138 -22.41 21.81 2.08
CA MET A 138 -21.15 21.84 2.82
C MET A 138 -21.24 20.93 4.06
N PRO A 139 -20.11 20.36 4.53
CA PRO A 139 -20.09 19.71 5.83
C PRO A 139 -20.57 20.73 6.86
N ARG A 140 -21.55 20.37 7.69
CA ARG A 140 -22.03 21.25 8.74
C ARG A 140 -20.84 21.67 9.61
N LYS A 141 -20.32 22.89 9.41
CA LYS A 141 -19.63 23.62 10.48
C LYS A 141 -20.70 23.75 11.55
N ARG A 142 -20.47 23.20 12.75
CA ARG A 142 -21.39 23.38 13.88
C ARG A 142 -21.52 24.89 14.12
N SER A 143 -22.53 25.51 13.51
CA SER A 143 -22.95 26.85 13.85
C SER A 143 -23.63 26.77 15.21
N ARG A 144 -23.42 27.83 15.98
CA ARG A 144 -23.58 27.83 17.43
C ARG A 144 -25.04 27.96 17.90
N ASN A 145 -26.02 27.96 17.00
CA ASN A 145 -27.43 28.20 17.33
C ASN A 145 -28.34 27.33 16.44
N ASP A 146 -28.79 26.21 16.97
CA ASP A 146 -30.18 25.72 16.91
C ASP A 146 -30.29 24.51 17.83
N SER A 147 -30.79 24.83 19.02
CA SER A 147 -31.09 23.92 20.10
C SER A 147 -32.40 23.18 19.80
N ASP A 148 -32.27 21.91 19.46
CA ASP A 148 -33.15 20.85 20.00
C ASP A 148 -32.43 19.50 20.19
N GLU A 149 -31.10 19.47 20.09
CA GLU A 149 -30.30 18.72 21.06
C GLU A 149 -29.78 19.75 22.07
N LYS A 150 -30.24 19.67 23.32
CA LYS A 150 -29.62 20.38 24.45
C LYS A 150 -28.11 20.31 24.24
N GLY A 151 -27.48 21.47 24.04
CA GLY A 151 -26.04 21.55 23.91
C GLY A 151 -25.43 20.76 25.05
N GLU A 152 -24.69 19.70 24.72
CA GLU A 152 -23.93 19.01 25.74
C GLU A 152 -23.01 20.04 26.36
N SER A 153 -23.30 20.43 27.59
CA SER A 153 -22.38 21.22 28.41
C SER A 153 -21.01 20.53 28.38
N GLN A 154 -19.92 21.28 28.61
CA GLN A 154 -18.61 20.64 28.86
C GLN A 154 -18.75 19.53 29.92
N GLU A 155 -19.67 19.71 30.86
CA GLU A 155 -20.06 18.74 31.89
C GLU A 155 -20.75 17.49 31.32
N SER A 156 -21.62 17.61 30.30
CA SER A 156 -22.23 16.47 29.60
C SER A 156 -21.21 15.71 28.74
N LYS A 157 -20.29 16.41 28.06
CA LYS A 157 -19.18 15.77 27.34
C LYS A 157 -18.23 15.04 28.29
N LYS A 158 -17.88 15.67 29.42
CA LYS A 158 -17.09 15.06 30.50
C LYS A 158 -17.81 13.82 31.04
N ALA A 159 -19.09 13.92 31.36
CA ALA A 159 -19.86 12.81 31.91
C ALA A 159 -19.89 11.60 30.95
N LYS A 160 -20.08 11.83 29.64
CA LYS A 160 -20.00 10.76 28.63
C LYS A 160 -18.60 10.15 28.53
N LEU A 161 -17.56 10.98 28.58
CA LEU A 161 -16.17 10.52 28.50
C LEU A 161 -15.79 9.67 29.73
N VAL A 162 -16.16 10.12 30.93
CA VAL A 162 -15.96 9.38 32.19
C VAL A 162 -16.76 8.08 32.20
N ALA A 163 -18.01 8.08 31.72
CA ALA A 163 -18.81 6.86 31.59
C ALA A 163 -18.17 5.86 30.61
N THR A 164 -17.63 6.36 29.49
CA THR A 164 -16.89 5.55 28.51
C THR A 164 -15.62 4.97 29.11
N ALA A 165 -14.83 5.80 29.81
CA ALA A 165 -13.64 5.37 30.52
C ALA A 165 -13.96 4.30 31.58
N SER A 166 -15.07 4.44 32.31
CA SER A 166 -15.52 3.48 33.32
C SER A 166 -15.86 2.14 32.68
N LYS A 167 -16.63 2.13 31.57
CA LYS A 167 -16.95 0.91 30.82
C LYS A 167 -15.68 0.21 30.28
N ILE A 168 -14.72 0.98 29.78
CA ILE A 168 -13.43 0.45 29.30
C ILE A 168 -12.67 -0.18 30.48
N MET A 169 -12.55 0.53 31.60
CA MET A 169 -11.85 0.05 32.80
C MET A 169 -12.48 -1.23 33.35
N GLU A 170 -13.81 -1.29 33.51
CA GLU A 170 -14.52 -2.50 33.93
C GLU A 170 -14.26 -3.68 32.99
N SER A 171 -14.19 -3.42 31.69
CA SER A 171 -13.89 -4.45 30.69
C SER A 171 -12.44 -4.92 30.77
N ILE A 172 -11.49 -4.01 30.98
CA ILE A 172 -10.07 -4.35 31.18
C ILE A 172 -9.90 -5.20 32.43
N MET A 173 -10.59 -4.88 33.53
CA MET A 173 -10.48 -5.62 34.80
C MET A 173 -10.99 -7.08 34.71
N LYS A 174 -11.78 -7.42 33.69
CA LYS A 174 -12.23 -8.79 33.41
C LYS A 174 -11.22 -9.60 32.58
N LEU A 175 -10.16 -8.97 32.08
CA LEU A 175 -9.14 -9.65 31.29
C LEU A 175 -8.24 -10.55 32.16
N PRO A 176 -7.59 -11.56 31.56
CA PRO A 176 -6.55 -12.34 32.23
C PRO A 176 -5.40 -11.46 32.71
N ASP A 177 -4.83 -11.76 33.87
CA ASP A 177 -3.65 -11.09 34.43
C ASP A 177 -2.34 -11.86 34.21
N ILE A 178 -2.40 -12.94 33.42
CA ILE A 178 -1.25 -13.81 33.11
C ILE A 178 -0.70 -13.45 31.72
N CYS A 179 0.57 -13.05 31.64
CA CYS A 179 1.22 -12.60 30.41
C CYS A 179 1.29 -13.69 29.31
N ASP A 180 1.38 -14.96 29.69
CA ASP A 180 1.45 -16.09 28.74
C ASP A 180 0.19 -16.18 27.87
N VAL A 181 -0.95 -15.71 28.39
CA VAL A 181 -2.21 -15.69 27.64
C VAL A 181 -2.12 -14.75 26.44
N TYR A 182 -1.47 -13.59 26.60
CA TYR A 182 -1.26 -12.60 25.55
C TYR A 182 -0.09 -12.98 24.62
N SER A 183 0.80 -13.84 25.08
CA SER A 183 2.01 -14.23 24.33
C SER A 183 1.78 -15.46 23.45
N SER A 184 0.81 -16.30 23.82
CA SER A 184 0.48 -17.54 23.11
C SER A 184 -0.31 -17.27 21.82
N PRO A 185 0.20 -17.67 20.64
CA PRO A 185 -0.51 -17.51 19.36
C PRO A 185 -1.85 -18.24 19.26
N LYS A 186 -2.06 -19.26 20.11
CA LYS A 186 -3.31 -20.02 20.18
C LYS A 186 -4.48 -19.21 20.73
N ASN A 187 -4.19 -18.09 21.41
CA ASN A 187 -5.21 -17.29 22.06
C ASN A 187 -5.62 -16.12 21.16
N PHE A 188 -6.92 -16.04 20.89
CA PHE A 188 -7.54 -14.90 20.22
C PHE A 188 -8.40 -14.15 21.24
N LEU A 189 -7.89 -13.05 21.74
CA LEU A 189 -8.48 -12.28 22.83
C LEU A 189 -9.34 -11.15 22.24
N SER A 190 -10.55 -10.98 22.77
CA SER A 190 -11.32 -9.77 22.53
C SER A 190 -10.91 -8.73 23.57
N LEU A 191 -10.19 -7.69 23.13
CA LEU A 191 -9.65 -6.65 24.01
C LEU A 191 -10.44 -5.35 23.85
N PRO A 192 -10.83 -4.66 24.94
CA PRO A 192 -11.37 -3.31 24.84
C PRO A 192 -10.28 -2.36 24.35
N PHE A 193 -10.63 -1.39 23.52
CA PHE A 193 -9.68 -0.38 23.07
C PHE A 193 -9.42 0.61 24.23
N PRO A 194 -8.18 0.72 24.76
CA PRO A 194 -7.87 1.45 25.99
C PRO A 194 -7.71 2.96 25.75
N TYR A 195 -8.70 3.57 25.11
CA TYR A 195 -8.77 5.01 24.87
C TYR A 195 -10.23 5.48 24.75
N PRO A 196 -10.72 6.35 25.64
CA PRO A 196 -12.13 6.72 25.70
C PRO A 196 -12.52 7.86 24.74
N GLY A 197 -11.54 8.52 24.12
CA GLY A 197 -11.80 9.63 23.19
C GLY A 197 -12.33 9.16 21.84
N SER A 198 -13.04 10.04 21.12
CA SER A 198 -13.71 9.70 19.86
C SER A 198 -12.78 9.47 18.66
N ASN A 199 -11.52 9.93 18.74
CA ASN A 199 -10.56 9.89 17.64
C ASN A 199 -9.68 8.63 17.70
N ILE A 200 -10.27 7.48 17.39
CA ILE A 200 -9.59 6.17 17.34
C ILE A 200 -9.06 5.84 15.93
N PRO A 201 -7.94 5.10 15.81
CA PRO A 201 -7.31 4.75 14.53
C PRO A 201 -8.03 3.59 13.80
N VAL A 202 -9.21 3.85 13.25
CA VAL A 202 -10.04 2.86 12.53
C VAL A 202 -9.41 2.32 11.25
N ASP A 203 -8.40 3.00 10.70
CA ASP A 203 -7.61 2.53 9.55
C ASP A 203 -6.66 1.39 9.90
N ARG A 204 -6.38 1.18 11.19
CA ARG A 204 -5.45 0.16 11.70
C ARG A 204 -6.12 -0.90 12.56
N PHE A 205 -7.23 -0.57 13.21
CA PHE A 205 -7.94 -1.47 14.11
C PHE A 205 -9.37 -1.68 13.64
N ALA A 206 -9.77 -2.95 13.50
CA ALA A 206 -11.17 -3.33 13.33
C ALA A 206 -11.87 -3.34 14.70
N ILE A 207 -12.24 -2.14 15.18
CA ILE A 207 -12.94 -1.95 16.45
C ILE A 207 -14.44 -2.09 16.20
N ASN A 208 -15.11 -2.96 16.95
CA ASN A 208 -16.55 -3.18 16.85
C ASN A 208 -17.35 -2.08 17.58
N GLU A 209 -18.68 -2.12 17.46
CA GLU A 209 -19.58 -1.14 18.08
C GLU A 209 -19.46 -1.08 19.62
N ASP A 210 -19.05 -2.18 20.24
CA ASP A 210 -18.83 -2.27 21.69
C ASP A 210 -17.48 -1.69 22.14
N GLY A 211 -16.60 -1.29 21.21
CA GLY A 211 -15.28 -0.74 21.50
C GLY A 211 -14.18 -1.80 21.67
N PHE A 212 -14.38 -3.02 21.15
CA PHE A 212 -13.44 -4.13 21.24
C PHE A 212 -12.79 -4.45 19.88
N PHE A 213 -11.56 -4.94 19.93
CA PHE A 213 -10.86 -5.51 18.79
C PHE A 213 -10.34 -6.90 19.12
N THR A 214 -10.07 -7.71 18.09
CA THR A 214 -9.49 -9.05 18.29
C THR A 214 -7.97 -8.97 18.24
N PHE A 215 -7.31 -9.44 19.29
CA PHE A 215 -5.87 -9.59 19.38
C PHE A 215 -5.50 -11.08 19.36
N MET A 216 -4.77 -11.50 18.34
CA MET A 216 -4.07 -12.78 18.35
C MET A 216 -2.83 -12.65 19.24
N GLY A 217 -2.64 -13.57 20.18
CA GLY A 217 -1.47 -13.56 21.04
C GLY A 217 -0.18 -13.60 20.22
N ARG A 218 0.85 -12.89 20.70
CA ARG A 218 2.11 -12.69 19.97
C ARG A 218 3.28 -13.07 20.83
N LYS A 219 4.23 -13.86 20.33
CA LYS A 219 5.42 -14.22 21.13
C LYS A 219 6.22 -12.97 21.53
N GLU A 220 6.31 -12.00 20.63
CA GLU A 220 6.97 -10.72 20.94
C GLU A 220 6.28 -9.89 22.03
N PHE A 221 5.04 -10.21 22.42
CA PHE A 221 4.39 -9.56 23.56
C PHE A 221 5.23 -9.69 24.83
N ILE A 222 5.72 -10.89 25.15
CA ILE A 222 6.49 -11.10 26.39
C ILE A 222 7.85 -10.40 26.30
N ASN A 223 8.49 -10.39 25.13
CA ASN A 223 9.76 -9.72 24.93
C ASN A 223 9.65 -8.21 25.16
N VAL A 224 8.63 -7.58 24.56
CA VAL A 224 8.37 -6.15 24.75
C VAL A 224 7.99 -5.86 26.20
N LEU A 225 7.11 -6.68 26.80
CA LEU A 225 6.70 -6.50 28.19
C LEU A 225 7.90 -6.60 29.12
N ASN A 226 8.75 -7.62 28.99
CA ASN A 226 9.94 -7.85 29.81
C ASN A 226 10.87 -6.63 29.83
N GLU A 227 11.09 -5.99 28.68
CA GLU A 227 11.88 -4.76 28.64
C GLU A 227 11.21 -3.62 29.42
N ILE A 228 9.89 -3.45 29.32
CA ILE A 228 9.13 -2.43 30.05
C ILE A 228 9.20 -2.64 31.57
N ILE A 229 9.09 -3.89 32.06
CA ILE A 229 9.12 -4.18 33.51
C ILE A 229 10.49 -3.91 34.14
N THR A 230 11.57 -3.87 33.33
CA THR A 230 12.91 -3.55 33.82
C THR A 230 13.13 -2.06 34.09
N PHE A 231 12.17 -1.20 33.72
CA PHE A 231 12.28 0.23 33.95
C PHE A 231 12.37 0.57 35.43
N LYS A 232 13.24 1.54 35.74
CA LYS A 232 13.49 1.99 37.11
C LYS A 232 13.65 3.50 37.14
N SER A 233 12.84 4.16 37.96
CA SER A 233 13.01 5.59 38.21
C SER A 233 14.39 5.86 38.83
N ARG A 234 15.02 6.97 38.42
CA ARG A 234 16.32 7.50 38.89
C ARG A 234 17.58 6.65 38.64
N THR A 235 17.46 5.34 38.49
CA THR A 235 18.61 4.40 38.52
C THR A 235 18.70 3.48 37.30
N GLY A 236 17.72 3.51 36.40
CA GLY A 236 17.71 2.68 35.21
C GLY A 236 17.08 3.38 34.01
N TYR A 237 16.79 2.58 32.99
CA TYR A 237 16.08 3.05 31.82
C TYR A 237 14.65 3.46 32.19
N MET A 238 14.20 4.59 31.65
CA MET A 238 12.83 5.07 31.77
C MET A 238 12.16 5.18 30.40
N GLU A 239 12.92 5.05 29.32
CA GLU A 239 12.45 5.20 27.95
C GLU A 239 12.71 3.94 27.15
N MET A 240 11.79 3.64 26.24
CA MET A 240 11.90 2.57 25.27
C MET A 240 11.34 3.01 23.93
N PHE A 241 12.04 2.61 22.88
CA PHE A 241 11.64 2.84 21.52
C PHE A 241 11.48 1.52 20.74
N ILE A 242 10.31 1.37 20.13
CA ILE A 242 9.95 0.19 19.32
C ILE A 242 9.90 0.58 17.85
N TYR A 243 10.72 -0.09 17.05
CA TYR A 243 10.84 0.13 15.62
C TYR A 243 10.58 -1.16 14.85
N GLY A 244 10.13 -1.08 13.60
CA GLY A 244 10.16 -2.26 12.74
C GLY A 244 9.23 -2.21 11.54
N THR A 245 9.05 -3.36 10.91
CA THR A 245 8.28 -3.55 9.68
C THR A 245 6.88 -2.95 9.78
N VAL A 246 6.46 -2.24 8.74
CA VAL A 246 5.09 -1.70 8.64
C VAL A 246 4.12 -2.88 8.60
N GLY A 247 3.09 -2.86 9.44
CA GLY A 247 2.10 -3.94 9.48
C GLY A 247 2.45 -5.15 10.34
N TYR A 248 3.63 -5.16 11.00
CA TYR A 248 4.03 -6.23 11.95
C TYR A 248 3.01 -6.47 13.09
N GLY A 249 2.23 -5.46 13.45
CA GLY A 249 1.31 -5.49 14.60
C GLY A 249 1.85 -4.79 15.85
N LYS A 250 2.89 -3.95 15.73
CA LYS A 250 3.46 -3.18 16.86
C LYS A 250 2.41 -2.43 17.68
N SER A 251 1.52 -1.72 16.99
CA SER A 251 0.40 -1.00 17.60
C SER A 251 -0.51 -1.94 18.39
N HIS A 252 -0.84 -3.12 17.85
CA HIS A 252 -1.69 -4.09 18.51
C HIS A 252 -1.01 -4.69 19.76
N ILE A 253 0.29 -4.98 19.69
CA ILE A 253 1.08 -5.42 20.84
C ILE A 253 1.07 -4.34 21.94
N LEU A 254 1.32 -3.07 21.59
CA LEU A 254 1.26 -1.97 22.54
C LEU A 254 -0.12 -1.74 23.14
N THR A 255 -1.19 -1.85 22.36
CA THR A 255 -2.57 -1.79 22.86
C THR A 255 -2.86 -2.92 23.86
N ALA A 256 -2.40 -4.14 23.56
CA ALA A 256 -2.54 -5.27 24.47
C ALA A 256 -1.73 -5.08 25.76
N ILE A 257 -0.50 -4.54 25.66
CA ILE A 257 0.33 -4.20 26.81
C ILE A 257 -0.34 -3.13 27.67
N ALA A 258 -0.93 -2.10 27.06
CA ALA A 258 -1.68 -1.09 27.79
C ALA A 258 -2.82 -1.71 28.61
N CYS A 259 -3.61 -2.60 28.00
CA CYS A 259 -4.67 -3.34 28.71
C CYS A 259 -4.10 -4.19 29.86
N PHE A 260 -3.02 -4.94 29.60
CA PHE A 260 -2.38 -5.79 30.61
C PHE A 260 -1.82 -5.00 31.79
N LEU A 261 -1.15 -3.87 31.54
CA LEU A 261 -0.60 -3.01 32.59
C LEU A 261 -1.71 -2.38 33.45
N ILE A 262 -2.80 -1.90 32.83
CA ILE A 262 -3.97 -1.38 33.54
C ILE A 262 -4.60 -2.49 34.40
N ARG A 263 -4.79 -3.68 33.85
CA ARG A 263 -5.31 -4.85 34.58
C ARG A 263 -4.45 -5.23 35.80
N ASN A 264 -3.15 -4.97 35.73
CA ASN A 264 -2.18 -5.17 36.81
C ASN A 264 -2.00 -3.93 37.72
N GLY A 265 -2.96 -2.98 37.70
CA GLY A 265 -3.00 -1.84 38.60
C GLY A 265 -2.00 -0.73 38.29
N ARG A 266 -1.46 -0.68 37.07
CA ARG A 266 -0.55 0.41 36.65
C ARG A 266 -1.35 1.58 36.04
N ARG A 267 -0.87 2.80 36.29
CA ARG A 267 -1.41 4.03 35.69
C ARG A 267 -0.84 4.21 34.28
N VAL A 268 -1.65 3.95 33.26
CA VAL A 268 -1.24 3.96 31.85
C VAL A 268 -1.93 5.08 31.08
N VAL A 269 -1.13 5.96 30.48
CA VAL A 269 -1.59 6.98 29.54
C VAL A 269 -1.32 6.49 28.12
N TYR A 270 -2.33 5.93 27.46
CA TYR A 270 -2.20 5.41 26.10
C TYR A 270 -2.62 6.45 25.05
N LEU A 271 -1.70 6.78 24.15
CA LEU A 271 -1.87 7.73 23.04
C LEU A 271 -1.73 6.96 21.72
N PRO A 272 -2.84 6.46 21.14
CA PRO A 272 -2.77 5.49 20.04
C PRO A 272 -2.39 6.06 18.68
N ASP A 273 -2.60 7.37 18.44
CA ASP A 273 -2.36 7.97 17.13
C ASP A 273 -1.90 9.43 17.20
N CYS A 274 -0.61 9.64 17.00
CA CYS A 274 -0.05 10.98 17.04
C CYS A 274 -0.45 11.89 15.87
N ARG A 275 -1.03 11.34 14.79
CA ARG A 275 -1.67 12.16 13.73
C ARG A 275 -2.85 12.94 14.32
N LYS A 276 -3.67 12.26 15.13
CA LYS A 276 -4.85 12.86 15.79
C LYS A 276 -4.45 13.72 16.97
N LEU A 277 -3.45 13.29 17.74
CA LEU A 277 -2.87 14.10 18.82
C LEU A 277 -2.39 15.46 18.31
N ALA A 278 -1.66 15.51 17.19
CA ALA A 278 -1.15 16.77 16.64
C ALA A 278 -2.24 17.75 16.16
N VAL A 279 -3.45 17.26 15.89
CA VAL A 279 -4.59 18.13 15.54
C VAL A 279 -5.10 18.86 16.78
N ASP A 280 -5.41 18.12 17.84
CA ASP A 280 -5.93 18.65 19.11
C ASP A 280 -5.24 17.98 20.32
N PRO A 281 -4.04 18.48 20.71
CA PRO A 281 -3.24 17.82 21.74
C PRO A 281 -3.88 17.84 23.13
N MET A 282 -4.65 18.88 23.47
CA MET A 282 -5.21 19.04 24.82
C MET A 282 -6.29 17.99 25.08
N GLU A 283 -7.33 17.96 24.24
CA GLU A 283 -8.46 17.03 24.44
C GLU A 283 -8.03 15.57 24.27
N TYR A 284 -7.06 15.31 23.39
CA TYR A 284 -6.55 13.97 23.15
C TYR A 284 -5.84 13.39 24.39
N ILE A 285 -5.00 14.19 25.05
CA ILE A 285 -4.27 13.75 26.24
C ILE A 285 -5.19 13.70 27.46
N LYS A 286 -6.09 14.67 27.63
CA LYS A 286 -7.12 14.62 28.68
C LYS A 286 -7.92 13.33 28.60
N SER A 287 -8.34 12.92 27.40
CA SER A 287 -9.08 11.67 27.20
C SER A 287 -8.30 10.46 27.72
N ALA A 288 -7.01 10.37 27.44
CA ALA A 288 -6.17 9.28 27.95
C ALA A 288 -5.98 9.35 29.48
N LEU A 289 -5.81 10.55 30.05
CA LEU A 289 -5.69 10.76 31.49
C LEU A 289 -6.98 10.44 32.25
N PHE A 290 -8.16 10.70 31.67
CA PHE A 290 -9.44 10.32 32.27
C PHE A 290 -9.57 8.81 32.43
N LEU A 291 -9.10 8.01 31.46
CA LEU A 291 -9.05 6.56 31.65
C LEU A 291 -8.04 6.15 32.73
N THR A 292 -6.91 6.85 32.81
CA THR A 292 -5.84 6.58 33.78
C THR A 292 -6.32 6.74 35.23
N TYR A 293 -7.20 7.72 35.47
CA TYR A 293 -7.68 8.14 36.79
C TYR A 293 -9.20 8.06 36.94
N VAL A 294 -9.84 7.16 36.22
CA VAL A 294 -11.30 6.99 36.27
C VAL A 294 -11.82 6.59 37.66
N ASP A 295 -10.95 6.05 38.50
CA ASP A 295 -11.17 5.67 39.90
C ASP A 295 -10.80 6.78 40.90
N ASP A 296 -10.35 7.96 40.45
CA ASP A 296 -9.95 9.10 41.27
C ASP A 296 -10.67 10.38 40.80
N ASP A 297 -11.81 10.66 41.43
CA ASP A 297 -12.66 11.83 41.11
C ASP A 297 -11.94 13.17 41.30
N ALA A 298 -11.00 13.24 42.25
CA ALA A 298 -10.25 14.46 42.54
C ALA A 298 -9.28 14.76 41.40
N LYS A 299 -8.45 13.78 41.00
CA LYS A 299 -7.55 13.91 39.85
C LYS A 299 -8.31 14.12 38.55
N THR A 300 -9.41 13.39 38.34
CA THR A 300 -10.32 13.59 37.19
C THR A 300 -10.83 15.03 37.11
N SER A 301 -11.15 15.65 38.24
CA SER A 301 -11.61 17.05 38.28
C SER A 301 -10.47 18.04 38.02
N GLU A 302 -9.27 17.78 38.53
CA GLU A 302 -8.06 18.57 38.27
C GLU A 302 -7.66 18.54 36.78
N ILE A 303 -7.65 17.35 36.17
CA ILE A 303 -7.39 17.16 34.74
C ILE A 303 -8.41 17.94 33.89
N ASN A 304 -9.68 17.87 34.26
CA ASN A 304 -10.74 18.57 33.53
C ASN A 304 -10.54 20.10 33.58
N ALA A 305 -10.11 20.62 34.72
CA ALA A 305 -9.88 22.04 34.96
C ALA A 305 -8.66 22.62 34.22
N CYS A 306 -7.79 21.78 33.63
CA CYS A 306 -6.66 22.25 32.84
C CYS A 306 -7.14 22.96 31.56
N GLU A 307 -6.93 24.26 31.42
CA GLU A 307 -7.29 25.07 30.24
C GLU A 307 -6.17 25.18 29.21
N SER A 308 -4.98 24.65 29.51
CA SER A 308 -3.84 24.66 28.60
C SER A 308 -3.00 23.40 28.71
N PHE A 309 -2.21 23.13 27.66
CA PHE A 309 -1.29 22.00 27.64
C PHE A 309 -0.23 22.13 28.76
N ASP A 310 0.26 23.34 29.03
CA ASP A 310 1.24 23.58 30.10
C ASP A 310 0.69 23.23 31.50
N GLN A 311 -0.62 23.40 31.73
CA GLN A 311 -1.24 22.98 32.98
C GLN A 311 -1.28 21.45 33.10
N ILE A 312 -1.51 20.72 32.00
CA ILE A 312 -1.41 19.26 31.97
C ILE A 312 0.04 18.81 32.26
N ILE A 313 1.04 19.48 31.67
CA ILE A 313 2.46 19.20 31.97
C ILE A 313 2.75 19.40 33.46
N LYS A 314 2.26 20.50 34.05
CA LYS A 314 2.44 20.76 35.49
C LYS A 314 1.78 19.68 36.35
N PHE A 315 0.57 19.25 35.99
CA PHE A 315 -0.11 18.13 36.65
C PHE A 315 0.71 16.84 36.59
N CYS A 316 1.22 16.45 35.42
CA CYS A 316 2.06 15.25 35.33
C CYS A 316 3.35 15.36 36.16
N ARG A 317 4.00 16.53 36.13
CA ARG A 317 5.22 16.76 36.93
C ARG A 317 4.97 16.69 38.43
N SER A 318 3.85 17.21 38.94
CA SER A 318 3.53 17.13 40.36
C SER A 318 3.31 15.68 40.82
N LEU A 319 2.77 14.81 39.96
CA LEU A 319 2.68 13.37 40.24
C LEU A 319 4.07 12.74 40.40
N ALA A 320 5.01 13.07 39.51
CA ALA A 320 6.38 12.57 39.61
C ALA A 320 7.09 13.06 40.88
N GLU A 321 6.81 14.29 41.34
CA GLU A 321 7.32 14.83 42.62
C GLU A 321 6.75 14.09 43.84
N LEU A 322 5.55 13.54 43.71
CA LEU A 322 4.89 12.68 44.70
C LEU A 322 5.26 11.19 44.56
N ASP A 323 6.28 10.87 43.77
CA ASP A 323 6.73 9.51 43.43
C ASP A 323 5.65 8.63 42.75
N GLU A 324 4.59 9.23 42.16
CA GLU A 324 3.62 8.55 41.30
C GLU A 324 4.12 8.53 39.84
N THR A 325 4.54 7.35 39.38
CA THR A 325 5.12 7.17 38.03
C THR A 325 4.07 6.63 37.04
N LEU A 326 3.85 7.35 35.95
CA LEU A 326 2.95 6.96 34.86
C LEU A 326 3.66 6.14 33.78
N TYR A 327 2.91 5.28 33.08
CA TYR A 327 3.33 4.61 31.85
C TYR A 327 2.71 5.32 30.64
N PHE A 328 3.49 6.18 29.99
CA PHE A 328 3.12 6.78 28.71
C PHE A 328 3.44 5.81 27.57
N ILE A 329 2.40 5.37 26.86
CA ILE A 329 2.55 4.56 25.66
C ILE A 329 2.08 5.39 24.48
N VAL A 330 3.02 5.79 23.62
CA VAL A 330 2.80 6.75 22.53
C VAL A 330 3.09 6.10 21.19
N ASP A 331 2.03 5.86 20.41
CA ASP A 331 2.12 5.15 19.13
C ASP A 331 2.08 6.10 17.93
N GLN A 332 2.67 5.66 16.81
CA GLN A 332 2.83 6.41 15.57
C GLN A 332 3.66 7.70 15.70
N MET A 333 4.79 7.65 16.41
CA MET A 333 5.70 8.80 16.52
C MET A 333 6.21 9.33 15.19
N ASN A 334 6.29 8.48 14.16
CA ASN A 334 6.62 8.90 12.79
C ASN A 334 5.64 9.95 12.21
N ALA A 335 4.44 10.11 12.76
CA ALA A 335 3.51 11.17 12.35
C ALA A 335 4.02 12.58 12.70
N LEU A 336 4.84 12.69 13.75
CA LEU A 336 5.40 13.96 14.23
C LEU A 336 6.76 14.30 13.62
N ASP A 337 7.26 13.49 12.66
CA ASP A 337 8.48 13.84 11.94
C ASP A 337 8.21 14.90 10.85
N ASP A 338 9.20 15.77 10.65
CA ASP A 338 9.15 16.85 9.66
C ASP A 338 9.04 16.34 8.22
N CYS A 339 9.61 15.16 7.94
CA CYS A 339 9.62 14.56 6.60
C CYS A 339 8.30 13.88 6.22
N ASN A 340 7.35 13.76 7.14
CA ASN A 340 6.10 13.04 6.90
C ASN A 340 4.98 14.02 6.58
N ASP A 341 4.38 13.96 5.39
CA ASP A 341 3.26 14.84 5.05
C ASP A 341 1.96 14.31 5.67
N THR A 342 1.61 14.85 6.84
CA THR A 342 0.34 14.57 7.51
C THR A 342 -0.67 15.69 7.31
N GLY A 343 -0.39 16.66 6.44
CA GLY A 343 -1.17 17.90 6.31
C GLY A 343 -1.10 18.82 7.54
N ILE A 344 -0.16 18.59 8.47
CA ILE A 344 0.06 19.40 9.67
C ILE A 344 1.39 20.14 9.52
N ASN A 345 1.39 21.44 9.84
CA ASN A 345 2.59 22.29 9.79
C ASN A 345 3.76 21.66 10.61
N PRO A 346 4.97 21.51 10.02
CA PRO A 346 6.15 21.02 10.72
C PRO A 346 6.44 21.72 12.07
N GLU A 347 6.30 23.04 12.17
CA GLU A 347 6.52 23.77 13.42
C GLU A 347 5.56 23.29 14.54
N LYS A 348 4.30 23.03 14.18
CA LYS A 348 3.32 22.50 15.12
C LYS A 348 3.67 21.07 15.55
N LYS A 349 4.19 20.24 14.64
CA LYS A 349 4.65 18.88 14.98
C LYS A 349 5.81 18.91 15.97
N GLN A 350 6.78 19.78 15.73
CA GLN A 350 7.93 19.98 16.61
C GLN A 350 7.48 20.46 17.99
N GLN A 351 6.58 21.45 18.07
CA GLN A 351 6.02 21.92 19.34
C GLN A 351 5.29 20.81 20.11
N VAL A 352 4.47 20.01 19.43
CA VAL A 352 3.76 18.88 20.04
C VAL A 352 4.74 17.83 20.55
N LYS A 353 5.78 17.51 19.79
CA LYS A 353 6.83 16.57 20.20
C LYS A 353 7.55 17.03 21.46
N GLU A 354 8.02 18.28 21.48
CA GLU A 354 8.64 18.88 22.67
C GLU A 354 7.70 18.88 23.89
N SER A 355 6.41 19.06 23.65
CA SER A 355 5.41 19.06 24.70
C SER A 355 5.16 17.66 25.27
N ILE A 356 5.19 16.62 24.42
CA ILE A 356 5.14 15.21 24.84
C ILE A 356 6.39 14.85 25.65
N ASP A 357 7.58 15.26 25.21
CA ASP A 357 8.82 15.00 25.95
C ASP A 357 8.78 15.64 27.36
N LYS A 358 8.26 16.87 27.46
CA LYS A 358 8.05 17.56 28.76
C LYS A 358 7.01 16.89 29.64
N LEU A 359 5.96 16.33 29.03
CA LEU A 359 4.88 15.60 29.70
C LEU A 359 5.38 14.28 30.29
N CYS A 360 6.25 13.58 29.56
CA CYS A 360 6.78 12.28 29.95
C CYS A 360 7.99 12.37 30.89
N TRP A 361 8.43 13.58 31.24
CA TRP A 361 9.58 13.79 32.13
C TRP A 361 9.39 13.09 33.49
N ASN A 362 10.37 12.30 33.92
CA ASN A 362 10.32 11.44 35.11
C ASN A 362 9.18 10.39 35.13
N HIS A 363 8.60 10.09 33.97
CA HIS A 363 7.66 8.99 33.79
C HIS A 363 8.24 7.93 32.85
N PHE A 364 7.60 6.76 32.78
CA PHE A 364 8.00 5.73 31.85
C PHE A 364 7.46 6.05 30.46
N TYR A 365 8.35 6.14 29.47
CA TYR A 365 8.02 6.58 28.12
C TYR A 365 8.30 5.47 27.10
N ILE A 366 7.24 4.83 26.62
CA ILE A 366 7.27 3.81 25.58
C ILE A 366 6.77 4.45 24.29
N LYS A 367 7.63 4.53 23.28
CA LYS A 367 7.27 5.09 21.97
C LYS A 367 7.45 4.09 20.84
N SER A 368 6.57 4.11 19.84
CA SER A 368 6.70 3.31 18.63
C SER A 368 6.65 4.14 17.35
N SER A 369 7.40 3.69 16.33
CA SER A 369 7.29 4.23 14.98
C SER A 369 7.30 3.14 13.92
N SER A 370 6.70 3.47 12.78
CA SER A 370 6.87 2.73 11.54
C SER A 370 8.29 2.87 10.99
N ALA A 371 8.67 1.99 10.06
CA ALA A 371 9.90 2.12 9.31
C ALA A 371 9.94 3.43 8.47
N ASN A 372 11.15 3.93 8.16
CA ASN A 372 11.46 5.26 7.57
C ASN A 372 11.31 6.50 8.47
N ASN A 373 11.28 6.36 9.79
CA ASN A 373 11.54 7.52 10.66
C ASN A 373 13.03 7.90 10.58
N HIS A 374 13.38 8.85 9.70
CA HIS A 374 14.76 9.29 9.45
C HIS A 374 15.42 9.86 10.72
N ALA A 375 14.70 10.66 11.50
CA ALA A 375 15.21 11.23 12.75
C ALA A 375 15.61 10.13 13.74
N VAL A 376 14.78 9.10 13.87
CA VAL A 376 15.02 7.93 14.70
C VAL A 376 16.15 7.06 14.16
N LEU A 377 16.25 6.88 12.83
CA LEU A 377 17.33 6.09 12.24
C LEU A 377 18.71 6.70 12.56
N HIS A 378 18.81 8.04 12.58
CA HIS A 378 19.99 8.74 13.07
C HIS A 378 20.18 8.63 14.59
N LEU A 379 19.10 8.56 15.39
CA LEU A 379 19.16 8.37 16.85
C LEU A 379 19.51 6.93 17.25
N LYS A 380 19.21 5.92 16.41
CA LYS A 380 19.61 4.52 16.65
C LYS A 380 21.12 4.39 16.82
N GLN A 381 21.90 5.19 16.08
CA GLN A 381 23.36 5.19 16.10
C GLN A 381 23.97 5.93 17.31
N LYS A 382 23.17 6.70 18.06
CA LYS A 382 23.63 7.43 19.25
C LYS A 382 23.45 6.59 20.52
N GLN A 383 24.41 6.71 21.45
CA GLN A 383 24.20 6.27 22.83
C GLN A 383 23.14 7.17 23.48
N THR A 384 21.94 6.63 23.63
CA THR A 384 20.82 7.27 24.33
C THR A 384 20.51 6.46 25.58
N ASN A 385 20.03 7.11 26.64
CA ASN A 385 19.57 6.42 27.86
C ASN A 385 18.18 5.77 27.66
N GLU A 386 18.01 5.06 26.54
CA GLU A 386 16.76 4.52 26.04
C GLU A 386 16.98 3.08 25.56
N LYS A 387 16.04 2.19 25.90
CA LYS A 387 16.00 0.83 25.37
C LYS A 387 15.44 0.81 23.96
N LYS A 388 15.99 -0.03 23.08
CA LYS A 388 15.57 -0.11 21.67
C LYS A 388 15.19 -1.56 21.33
N ILE A 389 13.95 -1.77 20.87
CA ILE A 389 13.51 -3.06 20.30
C ILE A 389 13.24 -2.88 18.81
N THR A 390 13.67 -3.87 18.03
CA THR A 390 13.36 -4.02 16.61
C THR A 390 12.42 -5.21 16.38
N LEU A 391 11.33 -4.97 15.66
CA LEU A 391 10.32 -5.97 15.30
C LEU A 391 10.26 -6.10 13.77
N TYR A 392 11.10 -6.97 13.22
CA TYR A 392 11.20 -7.19 11.79
C TYR A 392 10.42 -8.43 11.32
N GLY A 393 10.15 -8.49 10.01
CA GLY A 393 9.40 -9.59 9.40
C GLY A 393 7.89 -9.54 9.64
N GLY A 394 7.30 -10.73 9.83
CA GLY A 394 5.88 -10.97 10.04
C GLY A 394 5.63 -11.96 11.18
N PHE A 395 4.60 -12.78 11.06
CA PHE A 395 4.37 -13.90 11.96
C PHE A 395 5.48 -14.96 11.84
N ASP A 396 5.86 -15.56 12.97
CA ASP A 396 6.70 -16.76 12.97
C ASP A 396 5.93 -18.01 12.50
N GLU A 397 6.59 -19.17 12.47
CA GLU A 397 5.98 -20.42 11.99
C GLU A 397 4.75 -20.86 12.81
N GLU A 398 4.81 -20.74 14.15
CA GLU A 398 3.69 -21.11 15.02
C GLU A 398 2.56 -20.08 14.95
N GLU A 399 2.92 -18.79 14.90
CA GLU A 399 1.97 -17.69 14.70
C GLU A 399 1.24 -17.86 13.36
N MET A 400 1.93 -18.22 12.28
CA MET A 400 1.29 -18.50 10.99
C MET A 400 0.37 -19.71 11.05
N GLU A 401 0.78 -20.80 11.71
CA GLU A 401 -0.02 -22.02 11.82
C GLU A 401 -1.37 -21.73 12.49
N GLU A 402 -1.36 -21.01 13.61
CA GLU A 402 -2.58 -20.63 14.34
C GLU A 402 -3.42 -19.61 13.56
N TRP A 403 -2.78 -18.70 12.81
CA TRP A 403 -3.49 -17.77 11.93
C TRP A 403 -4.25 -18.50 10.82
N TRP A 404 -3.63 -19.50 10.18
CA TRP A 404 -4.30 -20.33 9.17
C TRP A 404 -5.47 -21.12 9.77
N LYS A 405 -5.29 -21.72 10.96
CA LYS A 405 -6.36 -22.46 11.66
C LYS A 405 -7.57 -21.56 11.93
N LYS A 406 -7.32 -20.34 12.41
CA LYS A 406 -8.39 -19.37 12.74
C LYS A 406 -9.22 -18.97 11.54
N HIS A 407 -8.59 -18.79 10.38
CA HIS A 407 -9.24 -18.21 9.19
C HIS A 407 -9.62 -19.23 8.12
N ASN A 408 -9.41 -20.54 8.38
CA ASN A 408 -9.71 -21.61 7.44
C ASN A 408 -11.18 -21.65 6.96
N SER A 409 -12.12 -21.11 7.73
CA SER A 409 -13.54 -21.05 7.34
C SER A 409 -13.88 -19.92 6.36
N VAL A 410 -13.02 -18.89 6.25
CA VAL A 410 -13.25 -17.70 5.42
C VAL A 410 -12.41 -17.75 4.15
N LEU A 411 -11.24 -18.39 4.22
CA LEU A 411 -10.30 -18.49 3.12
C LEU A 411 -10.65 -19.67 2.18
N PRO A 412 -10.31 -19.59 0.87
CA PRO A 412 -10.49 -20.72 -0.01
C PRO A 412 -9.59 -21.89 0.43
N THR A 413 -9.99 -23.11 0.08
CA THR A 413 -9.19 -24.30 0.37
C THR A 413 -7.86 -24.23 -0.39
N MET A 414 -6.75 -24.28 0.34
CA MET A 414 -5.40 -24.19 -0.21
C MET A 414 -4.56 -25.40 0.21
N ASN A 415 -3.78 -25.94 -0.73
CA ASN A 415 -2.72 -26.91 -0.42
C ASN A 415 -1.49 -26.19 0.19
N ASN A 416 -0.52 -26.97 0.69
CA ASN A 416 0.67 -26.41 1.34
C ASN A 416 1.48 -25.49 0.40
N ARG A 417 1.64 -25.86 -0.88
CA ARG A 417 2.35 -25.03 -1.86
C ARG A 417 1.69 -23.66 -2.05
N GLN A 418 0.36 -23.62 -2.08
CA GLN A 418 -0.41 -22.37 -2.21
C GLN A 418 -0.27 -21.51 -0.94
N LYS A 419 -0.24 -22.12 0.25
CA LYS A 419 0.03 -21.41 1.50
C LYS A 419 1.44 -20.83 1.53
N ASP A 420 2.45 -21.62 1.16
CA ASP A 420 3.84 -21.18 1.08
C ASP A 420 4.00 -19.98 0.11
N GLN A 421 3.23 -19.97 -0.99
CA GLN A 421 3.20 -18.86 -1.91
C GLN A 421 2.60 -17.58 -1.29
N ILE A 422 1.48 -17.69 -0.57
CA ILE A 422 0.88 -16.54 0.14
C ILE A 422 1.83 -16.03 1.23
N GLU A 423 2.48 -16.93 1.96
CA GLU A 423 3.44 -16.58 3.01
C GLU A 423 4.65 -15.83 2.46
N ASP A 424 5.20 -16.24 1.31
CA ASP A 424 6.26 -15.51 0.63
C ASP A 424 5.79 -14.13 0.18
N ILE A 425 4.70 -14.05 -0.58
CA ILE A 425 4.15 -12.79 -1.13
C ILE A 425 3.90 -11.77 -0.02
N THR A 426 3.31 -12.21 1.09
CA THR A 426 2.97 -11.34 2.23
C THR A 426 4.13 -11.16 3.20
N GLY A 427 5.19 -11.97 3.13
CA GLY A 427 6.23 -12.01 4.15
C GLY A 427 5.69 -12.38 5.54
N ARG A 428 4.54 -13.07 5.59
CA ARG A 428 3.76 -13.36 6.81
C ARG A 428 3.35 -12.09 7.58
N ILE A 429 3.33 -10.93 6.94
CA ILE A 429 3.04 -9.65 7.60
C ILE A 429 1.52 -9.58 7.86
N PRO A 430 1.07 -9.39 9.12
CA PRO A 430 -0.35 -9.38 9.46
C PRO A 430 -1.19 -8.40 8.63
N LEU A 431 -0.67 -7.20 8.38
CA LEU A 431 -1.33 -6.22 7.52
C LEU A 431 -1.57 -6.72 6.09
N PHE A 432 -0.60 -7.43 5.51
CA PHE A 432 -0.71 -7.95 4.14
C PHE A 432 -1.57 -9.21 4.09
N LEU A 433 -1.50 -10.05 5.13
CA LEU A 433 -2.38 -11.21 5.29
C LEU A 433 -3.85 -10.81 5.42
N ASN A 434 -4.15 -9.69 6.10
CA ASN A 434 -5.52 -9.20 6.23
C ASN A 434 -6.17 -8.83 4.89
N VAL A 435 -5.39 -8.40 3.88
CA VAL A 435 -5.90 -8.16 2.52
C VAL A 435 -6.52 -9.42 1.93
N LEU A 436 -5.97 -10.59 2.25
CA LEU A 436 -6.52 -11.87 1.81
C LEU A 436 -7.90 -12.14 2.43
N LEU A 437 -8.11 -11.73 3.68
CA LEU A 437 -9.40 -11.87 4.39
C LEU A 437 -10.48 -10.95 3.80
N GLU A 438 -10.11 -9.78 3.29
CA GLU A 438 -11.03 -8.85 2.62
C GLU A 438 -11.60 -9.41 1.30
N SER A 439 -10.90 -10.38 0.71
CA SER A 439 -11.19 -10.83 -0.65
C SER A 439 -12.54 -11.54 -0.79
N GLY A 440 -12.99 -12.29 0.24
CA GLY A 440 -14.21 -13.11 0.20
C GLY A 440 -14.32 -14.05 -1.00
N ARG A 441 -13.20 -14.34 -1.69
CA ARG A 441 -13.15 -15.00 -3.00
C ARG A 441 -13.34 -16.51 -2.87
N LYS A 442 -13.88 -17.11 -3.94
CA LYS A 442 -14.28 -18.53 -3.94
C LYS A 442 -13.14 -19.50 -4.26
N ASN A 443 -12.07 -19.06 -4.93
CA ASN A 443 -10.93 -19.88 -5.30
C ASN A 443 -9.59 -19.16 -5.04
N PHE A 444 -8.50 -19.93 -5.14
CA PHE A 444 -7.15 -19.45 -4.85
C PHE A 444 -6.67 -18.41 -5.86
N GLU A 445 -6.91 -18.63 -7.15
CA GLU A 445 -6.41 -17.78 -8.24
C GLU A 445 -7.01 -16.36 -8.15
N GLU A 446 -8.30 -16.24 -7.86
CA GLU A 446 -8.96 -14.96 -7.63
C GLU A 446 -8.45 -14.26 -6.36
N ALA A 447 -8.23 -15.02 -5.28
CA ALA A 447 -7.72 -14.48 -4.02
C ALA A 447 -6.27 -13.96 -4.18
N LEU A 448 -5.44 -14.73 -4.88
CA LEU A 448 -4.07 -14.38 -5.20
C LEU A 448 -4.01 -13.15 -6.11
N GLY A 449 -4.80 -13.13 -7.19
CA GLY A 449 -4.87 -11.97 -8.10
C GLY A 449 -5.34 -10.69 -7.40
N TYR A 450 -6.28 -10.80 -6.44
CA TYR A 450 -6.69 -9.67 -5.61
C TYR A 450 -5.56 -9.21 -4.68
N LEU A 451 -4.88 -10.14 -4.01
CA LEU A 451 -3.74 -9.84 -3.14
C LEU A 451 -2.65 -9.07 -3.90
N ASP A 452 -2.26 -9.56 -5.08
CA ASP A 452 -1.28 -8.92 -5.94
C ASP A 452 -1.74 -7.52 -6.36
N GLN A 453 -3.00 -7.38 -6.79
CA GLN A 453 -3.57 -6.09 -7.19
C GLN A 453 -3.53 -5.05 -6.05
N GLN A 454 -3.70 -5.48 -4.80
CA GLN A 454 -3.70 -4.58 -3.64
C GLN A 454 -2.30 -4.27 -3.12
N LEU A 455 -1.38 -5.25 -3.13
CA LEU A 455 -0.04 -5.09 -2.58
C LEU A 455 0.94 -4.43 -3.57
N MET A 456 0.89 -4.81 -4.84
CA MET A 456 1.86 -4.36 -5.85
C MET A 456 1.97 -2.83 -5.93
N PRO A 457 0.87 -2.05 -6.03
CA PRO A 457 0.99 -0.58 -6.12
C PRO A 457 1.55 0.04 -4.83
N LYS A 458 1.17 -0.51 -3.66
CA LYS A 458 1.58 0.00 -2.34
C LYS A 458 3.08 -0.21 -2.07
N ILE A 459 3.71 -1.17 -2.73
CA ILE A 459 5.12 -1.52 -2.55
C ILE A 459 5.96 -0.98 -3.71
N LYS A 460 5.57 -1.24 -4.95
CA LYS A 460 6.38 -0.92 -6.14
C LYS A 460 6.68 0.57 -6.22
N GLU A 461 5.65 1.42 -6.25
CA GLU A 461 5.83 2.85 -6.50
C GLU A 461 6.69 3.54 -5.43
N PRO A 462 6.43 3.40 -4.12
CA PRO A 462 7.25 4.06 -3.12
C PRO A 462 8.71 3.60 -3.14
N MET A 463 8.95 2.32 -3.44
CA MET A 463 10.28 1.74 -3.49
C MET A 463 11.06 2.16 -4.73
N THR A 464 10.43 2.19 -5.91
CA THR A 464 11.07 2.68 -7.14
C THR A 464 11.35 4.16 -7.04
N ASN A 465 10.41 4.95 -6.50
CA ASN A 465 10.61 6.38 -6.26
C ASN A 465 11.77 6.64 -5.31
N PHE A 466 11.92 5.83 -4.25
CA PHE A 466 13.09 5.93 -3.37
C PHE A 466 14.39 5.69 -4.13
N SER A 467 14.43 4.61 -4.92
CA SER A 467 15.63 4.18 -5.66
C SER A 467 16.03 5.18 -6.76
N ASP A 468 15.06 5.75 -7.45
CA ASP A 468 15.27 6.78 -8.47
C ASP A 468 15.77 8.11 -7.88
N ASN A 469 15.47 8.39 -6.60
CA ASN A 469 15.94 9.57 -5.89
C ASN A 469 17.32 9.39 -5.23
N ILE A 470 17.94 8.21 -5.33
CA ILE A 470 19.30 8.01 -4.84
C ILE A 470 20.28 8.90 -5.64
N PRO A 471 21.17 9.67 -4.96
CA PRO A 471 22.11 10.54 -5.64
C PRO A 471 22.99 9.77 -6.65
N GLU A 472 23.31 10.39 -7.79
CA GLU A 472 24.05 9.75 -8.89
C GLU A 472 25.37 9.10 -8.41
N GLY A 473 26.12 9.78 -7.53
CA GLY A 473 27.35 9.24 -6.95
C GLY A 473 27.17 8.03 -6.00
N ARG A 474 25.94 7.73 -5.57
CA ARG A 474 25.59 6.57 -4.73
C ARG A 474 24.85 5.47 -5.50
N GLN A 475 24.49 5.68 -6.77
CA GLN A 475 23.70 4.72 -7.54
C GLN A 475 24.35 3.33 -7.63
N GLU A 476 25.64 3.26 -7.93
CA GLU A 476 26.35 1.97 -8.01
C GLU A 476 26.45 1.27 -6.65
N PHE A 477 26.60 2.04 -5.57
CA PHE A 477 26.58 1.52 -4.22
C PHE A 477 25.19 0.96 -3.86
N HIS A 478 24.13 1.70 -4.19
CA HIS A 478 22.75 1.30 -3.99
C HIS A 478 22.43 -0.01 -4.72
N VAL A 479 22.86 -0.17 -5.97
CA VAL A 479 22.68 -1.43 -6.73
C VAL A 479 23.34 -2.62 -6.01
N LYS A 480 24.57 -2.46 -5.52
CA LYS A 480 25.26 -3.51 -4.74
C LYS A 480 24.56 -3.83 -3.42
N LEU A 481 24.07 -2.80 -2.75
CA LEU A 481 23.32 -2.95 -1.51
C LEU A 481 21.98 -3.68 -1.75
N MET A 482 21.22 -3.29 -2.79
CA MET A 482 19.97 -3.97 -3.17
C MET A 482 20.22 -5.42 -3.57
N SER A 483 21.30 -5.70 -4.30
CA SER A 483 21.71 -7.08 -4.59
C SER A 483 21.94 -7.91 -3.30
N SER A 484 22.53 -7.29 -2.28
CA SER A 484 22.74 -7.93 -0.97
C SER A 484 21.42 -8.21 -0.26
N PHE A 485 20.45 -7.29 -0.32
CA PHE A 485 19.09 -7.53 0.16
C PHE A 485 18.40 -8.68 -0.56
N LEU A 486 18.44 -8.72 -1.89
CA LEU A 486 17.76 -9.77 -2.66
C LEU A 486 18.35 -11.17 -2.46
N THR A 487 19.62 -11.25 -2.05
CA THR A 487 20.34 -12.52 -1.83
C THR A 487 20.42 -12.95 -0.36
N ASN A 488 19.85 -12.15 0.55
CA ASN A 488 20.05 -12.27 2.00
C ASN A 488 21.54 -12.35 2.37
N GLY A 489 22.35 -11.47 1.77
CA GLY A 489 23.80 -11.38 1.97
C GLY A 489 24.21 -10.31 2.97
N TYR A 490 25.51 -10.08 3.10
CA TYR A 490 26.07 -9.00 3.93
C TYR A 490 26.02 -7.66 3.18
N PRO A 491 25.71 -6.54 3.88
CA PRO A 491 25.75 -5.23 3.27
C PRO A 491 27.20 -4.85 2.90
N PRO A 492 27.41 -4.09 1.81
CA PRO A 492 28.72 -3.50 1.52
C PRO A 492 29.11 -2.46 2.59
N ASP A 493 30.40 -2.38 2.92
CA ASP A 493 30.93 -1.41 3.89
C ASP A 493 30.59 0.04 3.50
N GLY A 494 30.34 0.89 4.51
CA GLY A 494 30.03 2.31 4.29
C GLY A 494 28.59 2.59 3.84
N TYR A 495 27.67 1.67 4.11
CA TYR A 495 26.23 1.94 3.99
C TYR A 495 25.78 2.89 5.10
N GLY A 496 24.81 3.73 4.77
CA GLY A 496 24.13 4.65 5.66
C GLY A 496 22.63 4.38 5.67
N VAL A 497 21.95 5.06 6.60
CA VAL A 497 20.49 4.90 6.79
C VAL A 497 19.66 5.44 5.62
N SER A 498 20.25 6.21 4.71
CA SER A 498 19.55 6.81 3.57
C SER A 498 19.78 6.07 2.25
N ASP A 499 20.49 4.94 2.25
CA ASP A 499 20.82 4.21 1.02
C ASP A 499 19.78 3.15 0.63
N PHE A 500 18.80 2.90 1.48
CA PHE A 500 17.74 1.93 1.24
C PHE A 500 16.44 2.31 1.94
N ASP A 501 15.33 1.80 1.41
CA ASP A 501 14.01 2.04 1.95
C ASP A 501 13.70 1.07 3.10
N HIS A 502 13.69 1.57 4.33
CA HIS A 502 13.51 0.73 5.52
C HIS A 502 12.11 0.14 5.64
N ARG A 503 11.14 0.63 4.87
CA ARG A 503 9.78 0.04 4.83
C ARG A 503 9.80 -1.35 4.23
N PHE A 504 10.73 -1.60 3.31
CA PHE A 504 10.78 -2.81 2.50
C PHE A 504 12.04 -3.64 2.72
N PHE A 505 13.07 -3.05 3.30
CA PHE A 505 14.36 -3.69 3.56
C PHE A 505 14.87 -3.39 4.97
N TYR A 506 15.57 -4.32 5.58
CA TYR A 506 16.16 -4.12 6.91
C TYR A 506 17.44 -4.95 7.08
N ILE A 507 18.33 -4.48 7.94
CA ILE A 507 19.56 -5.19 8.28
C ILE A 507 19.44 -5.66 9.73
N GLU A 508 19.65 -6.95 9.94
CA GLU A 508 19.61 -7.59 11.26
C GLU A 508 20.78 -8.57 11.36
N ASN A 509 21.56 -8.50 12.44
CA ASN A 509 22.75 -9.33 12.63
C ASN A 509 23.72 -9.30 11.43
N GLU A 510 23.93 -8.10 10.86
CA GLU A 510 24.75 -7.86 9.65
C GLU A 510 24.27 -8.57 8.38
N LEU A 511 23.05 -9.10 8.36
CA LEU A 511 22.42 -9.67 7.17
C LEU A 511 21.36 -8.73 6.62
N CYS A 512 21.36 -8.58 5.30
CA CYS A 512 20.36 -7.84 4.57
C CYS A 512 19.10 -8.69 4.40
N HIS A 513 17.92 -8.11 4.63
CA HIS A 513 16.62 -8.78 4.47
C HIS A 513 15.63 -7.88 3.73
N TYR A 514 14.70 -8.49 3.01
CA TYR A 514 13.48 -7.85 2.53
C TYR A 514 12.28 -8.27 3.38
N VAL A 515 11.26 -7.43 3.45
CA VAL A 515 10.08 -7.67 4.30
C VAL A 515 9.11 -8.71 3.73
N CYS A 516 9.02 -8.84 2.40
CA CYS A 516 8.15 -9.80 1.72
C CYS A 516 8.60 -10.08 0.27
N GLY A 517 8.08 -11.15 -0.32
CA GLY A 517 8.34 -11.57 -1.69
C GLY A 517 7.96 -10.51 -2.73
N VAL A 518 6.87 -9.77 -2.51
CA VAL A 518 6.49 -8.65 -3.41
C VAL A 518 7.57 -7.57 -3.46
N ALA A 519 8.17 -7.23 -2.31
CA ALA A 519 9.27 -6.26 -2.26
C ALA A 519 10.52 -6.77 -3.00
N ARG A 520 10.88 -8.04 -2.79
CA ARG A 520 11.95 -8.73 -3.55
C ARG A 520 11.71 -8.64 -5.05
N ASP A 521 10.52 -9.04 -5.49
CA ASP A 521 10.18 -9.16 -6.90
C ASP A 521 10.13 -7.78 -7.58
N CYS A 522 9.56 -6.78 -6.91
CA CYS A 522 9.54 -5.42 -7.40
C CYS A 522 10.95 -4.84 -7.55
N MET A 523 11.86 -5.11 -6.61
CA MET A 523 13.22 -4.55 -6.64
C MET A 523 14.09 -5.26 -7.67
N ALA A 524 13.98 -6.58 -7.76
CA ALA A 524 14.60 -7.35 -8.82
C ALA A 524 14.13 -6.86 -10.19
N ASN A 525 12.81 -6.67 -10.40
CA ASN A 525 12.28 -6.11 -11.64
C ASN A 525 12.77 -4.68 -11.91
N TYR A 526 12.87 -3.83 -10.88
CA TYR A 526 13.42 -2.48 -11.02
C TYR A 526 14.86 -2.51 -11.55
N LEU A 527 15.73 -3.30 -10.93
CA LEU A 527 17.13 -3.45 -11.36
C LEU A 527 17.23 -4.03 -12.76
N TYR A 528 16.35 -4.97 -13.07
CA TYR A 528 16.20 -5.57 -14.39
C TYR A 528 15.82 -4.53 -15.45
N GLU A 529 14.81 -3.68 -15.19
CA GLU A 529 14.39 -2.58 -16.08
C GLU A 529 15.47 -1.50 -16.25
N LYS A 530 16.32 -1.29 -15.23
CA LYS A 530 17.51 -0.41 -15.29
C LYS A 530 18.71 -1.05 -16.00
N LYS A 531 18.52 -2.21 -16.63
CA LYS A 531 19.57 -2.98 -17.35
C LYS A 531 20.75 -3.40 -16.44
N ARG A 532 20.55 -3.52 -15.12
CA ARG A 532 21.56 -4.01 -14.15
C ARG A 532 21.48 -5.53 -14.00
N MET A 533 21.72 -6.25 -15.09
CA MET A 533 21.50 -7.70 -15.15
C MET A 533 22.64 -8.54 -14.58
N GLU A 534 23.82 -7.95 -14.41
CA GLU A 534 25.04 -8.63 -13.99
C GLU A 534 24.85 -9.44 -12.70
N MET A 535 24.08 -8.92 -11.75
CA MET A 535 23.83 -9.56 -10.47
C MET A 535 23.05 -10.88 -10.58
N PHE A 536 22.17 -11.03 -11.58
CA PHE A 536 21.37 -12.25 -11.73
C PHE A 536 22.19 -13.41 -12.32
N THR A 537 23.39 -13.12 -12.83
CA THR A 537 24.37 -14.14 -13.24
C THR A 537 25.40 -14.45 -12.15
N ASP A 538 25.35 -13.75 -11.01
CA ASP A 538 26.24 -14.00 -9.89
C ASP A 538 25.84 -15.29 -9.15
N ILE A 539 26.84 -16.07 -8.73
CA ILE A 539 26.63 -17.29 -7.97
C ILE A 539 25.88 -17.04 -6.66
N LYS A 540 25.99 -15.84 -6.06
CA LYS A 540 25.24 -15.42 -4.88
C LYS A 540 23.74 -15.35 -5.14
N TRP A 541 23.32 -14.91 -6.34
CA TRP A 541 21.91 -14.95 -6.74
C TRP A 541 21.46 -16.37 -7.03
N ILE A 542 22.22 -17.10 -7.85
CA ILE A 542 21.83 -18.43 -8.33
C ILE A 542 21.74 -19.42 -7.16
N SER A 543 22.69 -19.37 -6.22
CA SER A 543 22.67 -20.24 -5.03
C SER A 543 21.50 -19.97 -4.07
N CYS A 544 20.81 -18.83 -4.18
CA CYS A 544 19.59 -18.59 -3.40
C CYS A 544 18.43 -19.52 -3.80
N ILE A 545 18.43 -20.10 -5.00
CA ILE A 545 17.43 -21.08 -5.44
C ILE A 545 17.33 -22.24 -4.43
N ASP A 546 18.47 -22.68 -3.87
CA ASP A 546 18.56 -23.76 -2.88
C ASP A 546 17.82 -23.43 -1.57
N LYS A 547 17.80 -22.15 -1.19
CA LYS A 547 17.14 -21.67 0.04
C LYS A 547 15.61 -21.78 -0.06
N PHE A 548 15.06 -21.73 -1.27
CA PHE A 548 13.61 -21.78 -1.52
C PHE A 548 13.14 -23.15 -2.01
N LYS A 549 13.79 -24.23 -1.53
CA LYS A 549 13.54 -25.62 -1.96
C LYS A 549 12.06 -26.03 -2.01
N ASN A 550 11.28 -25.52 -1.06
CA ASN A 550 9.86 -25.86 -0.89
C ASN A 550 8.89 -24.83 -1.49
N ASN A 551 9.40 -23.75 -2.11
CA ASN A 551 8.57 -22.73 -2.76
C ASN A 551 8.86 -22.67 -4.28
N PRO A 552 8.17 -23.48 -5.11
CA PRO A 552 8.43 -23.56 -6.54
C PRO A 552 8.23 -22.24 -7.30
N SER A 553 7.31 -21.38 -6.84
CA SER A 553 7.06 -20.08 -7.46
C SER A 553 8.27 -19.15 -7.31
N VAL A 554 8.85 -19.11 -6.11
CA VAL A 554 10.08 -18.34 -5.86
C VAL A 554 11.27 -18.93 -6.61
N LYS A 555 11.40 -20.26 -6.65
CA LYS A 555 12.44 -20.90 -7.48
C LYS A 555 12.33 -20.50 -8.94
N GLY A 556 11.13 -20.57 -9.51
CA GLY A 556 10.84 -20.18 -10.89
C GLY A 556 11.31 -18.76 -11.14
N PHE A 557 10.94 -17.83 -10.26
CA PHE A 557 11.36 -16.43 -10.34
C PHE A 557 12.89 -16.25 -10.37
N PHE A 558 13.63 -16.87 -9.44
CA PHE A 558 15.09 -16.75 -9.41
C PHE A 558 15.74 -17.38 -10.66
N ALA A 559 15.24 -18.55 -11.09
CA ALA A 559 15.74 -19.26 -12.27
C ALA A 559 15.47 -18.48 -13.55
N GLU A 560 14.27 -17.94 -13.73
CA GLU A 560 13.89 -17.11 -14.88
C GLU A 560 14.82 -15.91 -15.04
N LYS A 561 15.00 -15.12 -13.98
CA LYS A 561 15.90 -13.96 -13.99
C LYS A 561 17.34 -14.35 -14.30
N ALA A 562 17.83 -15.43 -13.70
CA ALA A 562 19.19 -15.92 -13.93
C ALA A 562 19.39 -16.43 -15.37
N CYS A 563 18.40 -17.14 -15.92
CA CYS A 563 18.40 -17.64 -17.29
C CYS A 563 18.46 -16.49 -18.28
N ILE A 564 17.54 -15.53 -18.19
CA ILE A 564 17.50 -14.42 -19.15
C ILE A 564 18.77 -13.57 -19.06
N ALA A 565 19.26 -13.29 -17.84
CA ALA A 565 20.52 -12.57 -17.67
C ALA A 565 21.72 -13.35 -18.24
N SER A 566 21.72 -14.68 -18.11
CA SER A 566 22.75 -15.55 -18.71
C SER A 566 22.68 -15.55 -20.23
N ILE A 567 21.48 -15.58 -20.82
CA ILE A 567 21.27 -15.48 -22.28
C ILE A 567 21.77 -14.12 -22.79
N PHE A 568 21.46 -13.02 -22.09
CA PHE A 568 21.98 -11.71 -22.47
C PHE A 568 23.52 -11.68 -22.39
N ARG A 569 24.10 -12.19 -21.29
CA ARG A 569 25.54 -12.15 -21.02
C ARG A 569 26.37 -13.10 -21.88
N ASN A 570 25.88 -14.28 -22.21
CA ASN A 570 26.64 -15.34 -22.89
C ASN A 570 26.11 -15.69 -24.28
N GLY A 571 24.86 -15.35 -24.57
CA GLY A 571 24.13 -15.83 -25.75
C GLY A 571 23.49 -17.20 -25.50
N ILE A 572 22.78 -17.71 -26.49
CA ILE A 572 22.14 -19.03 -26.48
C ILE A 572 22.20 -19.65 -27.89
N MET A 573 22.41 -20.96 -27.97
CA MET A 573 22.38 -21.69 -29.24
C MET A 573 21.07 -22.47 -29.35
N ALA A 574 20.30 -22.23 -30.41
CA ALA A 574 19.03 -22.91 -30.67
C ALA A 574 18.91 -23.20 -32.17
N ASN A 575 18.54 -24.42 -32.55
CA ASN A 575 18.46 -24.86 -33.95
C ASN A 575 19.70 -24.50 -34.79
N ARG A 576 20.90 -24.73 -34.24
CA ARG A 576 22.21 -24.38 -34.86
C ARG A 576 22.44 -22.88 -35.13
N VAL A 577 21.58 -22.00 -34.62
CA VAL A 577 21.73 -20.54 -34.66
C VAL A 577 22.22 -20.07 -33.30
N THR A 578 23.25 -19.22 -33.29
CA THR A 578 23.75 -18.60 -32.05
C THR A 578 23.17 -17.20 -31.90
N PHE A 579 22.29 -17.03 -30.93
CA PHE A 579 21.73 -15.74 -30.57
C PHE A 579 22.61 -15.09 -29.50
N LYS A 580 23.23 -13.96 -29.83
CA LYS A 580 24.00 -13.17 -28.87
C LYS A 580 23.43 -11.76 -28.77
N PRO A 581 22.54 -11.49 -27.80
CA PRO A 581 21.94 -10.17 -27.65
C PRO A 581 22.99 -9.08 -27.46
N ASN A 582 22.82 -7.97 -28.19
CA ASN A 582 23.62 -6.76 -28.06
C ASN A 582 22.89 -5.69 -27.24
N ASP A 583 21.55 -5.78 -27.17
CA ASP A 583 20.70 -4.82 -26.47
C ASP A 583 19.45 -5.52 -25.93
N ILE A 584 18.80 -4.83 -25.00
CA ILE A 584 17.53 -5.23 -24.38
C ILE A 584 16.52 -4.11 -24.56
N GLU A 585 15.32 -4.50 -24.97
CA GLU A 585 14.16 -3.63 -25.02
C GLU A 585 13.01 -4.22 -24.21
N PHE A 586 12.28 -3.37 -23.50
CA PHE A 586 11.15 -3.77 -22.70
C PHE A 586 9.86 -3.38 -23.39
N PHE A 587 8.86 -4.26 -23.38
CA PHE A 587 7.56 -3.99 -24.00
C PHE A 587 6.38 -4.25 -23.05
N CYS A 588 5.39 -3.35 -23.07
CA CYS A 588 4.10 -3.51 -22.39
C CYS A 588 3.04 -4.12 -23.32
N ASN A 589 3.20 -3.92 -24.62
CA ASN A 589 2.36 -4.45 -25.67
C ASN A 589 3.22 -4.78 -26.89
N GLU A 590 2.73 -5.70 -27.71
CA GLU A 590 3.40 -6.20 -28.90
C GLU A 590 3.63 -5.15 -30.00
N LYS A 591 2.95 -3.99 -29.94
CA LYS A 591 3.20 -2.86 -30.86
C LYS A 591 4.44 -2.04 -30.50
N GLU A 592 4.96 -2.20 -29.29
CA GLU A 592 6.22 -1.55 -28.85
C GLU A 592 7.45 -2.28 -29.39
N ILE A 593 7.30 -3.52 -29.86
CA ILE A 593 8.39 -4.31 -30.44
C ILE A 593 8.74 -3.69 -31.80
N ARG A 594 9.79 -2.86 -31.82
CA ARG A 594 10.28 -2.19 -33.03
C ARG A 594 11.58 -2.83 -33.49
N PHE A 595 11.55 -3.39 -34.69
CA PHE A 595 12.71 -4.02 -35.30
C PHE A 595 13.36 -3.08 -36.34
N SER A 596 14.69 -2.98 -36.33
CA SER A 596 15.45 -2.38 -37.43
C SER A 596 16.17 -3.46 -38.22
N SER A 597 16.16 -3.37 -39.56
CA SER A 597 16.71 -4.37 -40.48
C SER A 597 18.25 -4.45 -40.52
N ASN A 598 18.92 -3.97 -39.46
CA ASN A 598 20.36 -3.92 -39.32
C ASN A 598 20.92 -5.33 -39.17
N GLU A 599 21.77 -5.73 -40.10
CA GLU A 599 22.43 -7.04 -40.08
C GLU A 599 23.41 -7.14 -38.90
N GLY A 600 23.45 -8.30 -38.24
CA GLY A 600 24.34 -8.56 -37.11
C GLY A 600 23.88 -8.01 -35.76
N LYS A 601 22.72 -7.33 -35.68
CA LYS A 601 22.13 -6.94 -34.39
C LYS A 601 21.18 -8.03 -33.90
N CYS A 602 21.35 -8.46 -32.64
CA CYS A 602 20.38 -9.28 -31.92
C CYS A 602 19.83 -8.48 -30.75
N ILE A 603 18.50 -8.38 -30.65
CA ILE A 603 17.82 -7.68 -29.56
C ILE A 603 17.01 -8.71 -28.77
N LEU A 604 17.12 -8.63 -27.45
CA LEU A 604 16.31 -9.40 -26.52
C LEU A 604 15.17 -8.51 -26.00
N TYR A 605 13.96 -8.80 -26.44
CA TYR A 605 12.74 -8.13 -26.00
C TYR A 605 12.16 -8.84 -24.78
N LEU A 606 11.87 -8.08 -23.73
CA LEU A 606 11.40 -8.62 -22.45
C LEU A 606 10.05 -7.99 -22.07
N PRO A 607 9.07 -8.79 -21.65
CA PRO A 607 7.77 -8.27 -21.23
C PRO A 607 7.90 -7.50 -19.91
N ARG A 608 7.25 -6.33 -19.80
CA ARG A 608 7.15 -5.57 -18.54
C ARG A 608 6.08 -6.08 -17.60
N ARG A 609 5.09 -6.80 -18.12
CA ARG A 609 4.00 -7.34 -17.30
C ARG A 609 4.49 -8.61 -16.62
N TRP A 610 4.35 -8.64 -15.30
CA TRP A 610 4.39 -9.87 -14.53
C TRP A 610 3.29 -10.80 -15.07
N ASN A 611 3.64 -12.03 -15.41
CA ASN A 611 2.71 -13.06 -15.91
C ASN A 611 2.22 -12.89 -17.37
N GLN A 612 3.11 -12.56 -18.31
CA GLN A 612 2.81 -12.80 -19.73
C GLN A 612 2.89 -14.30 -20.00
N GLU A 613 1.76 -15.02 -19.85
CA GLU A 613 1.64 -16.50 -19.93
C GLU A 613 2.24 -17.15 -21.19
N ALA A 614 2.50 -16.35 -22.22
CA ALA A 614 2.99 -16.80 -23.52
C ALA A 614 4.51 -17.03 -23.58
N ILE A 615 5.31 -16.07 -23.08
CA ILE A 615 6.77 -16.04 -23.23
C ILE A 615 7.42 -15.22 -22.12
N ASP A 616 8.63 -15.61 -21.72
CA ASP A 616 9.50 -14.87 -20.79
C ASP A 616 10.49 -13.95 -21.52
N GLY A 617 10.72 -14.20 -22.81
CA GLY A 617 11.56 -13.36 -23.65
C GLY A 617 11.38 -13.63 -25.15
N LEU A 618 11.80 -12.68 -25.97
CA LEU A 618 11.77 -12.77 -27.42
C LEU A 618 13.08 -12.26 -28.01
N LEU A 619 13.76 -13.12 -28.76
CA LEU A 619 14.97 -12.77 -29.50
C LEU A 619 14.61 -12.46 -30.94
N ILE A 620 15.05 -11.31 -31.44
CA ILE A 620 14.97 -10.98 -32.87
C ILE A 620 16.37 -10.69 -33.37
N SER A 621 16.79 -11.38 -34.44
CA SER A 621 18.11 -11.18 -35.04
C SER A 621 18.07 -11.37 -36.55
N LYS A 622 18.83 -10.54 -37.27
CA LYS A 622 19.04 -10.69 -38.71
C LYS A 622 20.45 -11.16 -38.99
N MET A 623 20.59 -12.38 -39.54
CA MET A 623 21.87 -13.02 -39.83
C MET A 623 21.79 -13.70 -41.20
N ASN A 624 22.84 -13.56 -42.02
CA ASN A 624 22.94 -14.23 -43.33
C ASN A 624 21.72 -14.00 -44.23
N ASN A 625 21.24 -12.75 -44.29
CA ASN A 625 20.02 -12.37 -45.02
C ASN A 625 18.72 -13.10 -44.59
N LYS A 626 18.71 -13.75 -43.42
CA LYS A 626 17.54 -14.34 -42.77
C LYS A 626 17.18 -13.57 -41.51
N LEU A 627 15.88 -13.51 -41.22
CA LEU A 627 15.33 -12.94 -39.99
C LEU A 627 14.92 -14.07 -39.07
N TYR A 628 15.49 -14.12 -37.88
CA TYR A 628 15.15 -15.09 -36.85
C TYR A 628 14.29 -14.42 -35.78
N VAL A 629 13.17 -15.07 -35.46
CA VAL A 629 12.30 -14.71 -34.32
C VAL A 629 12.25 -15.92 -33.40
N ALA A 630 12.88 -15.80 -32.24
CA ALA A 630 12.97 -16.88 -31.26
C ALA A 630 12.26 -16.50 -29.96
N ALA A 631 11.08 -17.06 -29.75
CA ALA A 631 10.33 -16.97 -28.49
C ALA A 631 11.00 -17.85 -27.42
N ILE A 632 11.06 -17.39 -26.18
CA ILE A 632 11.64 -18.12 -25.05
C ILE A 632 10.57 -18.30 -23.97
N GLN A 633 10.37 -19.54 -23.54
CA GLN A 633 9.62 -19.89 -22.33
C GLN A 633 10.53 -20.70 -21.39
N ILE A 634 10.63 -20.24 -20.15
CA ILE A 634 11.36 -20.87 -19.07
C ILE A 634 10.33 -21.50 -18.13
N THR A 635 10.56 -22.74 -17.73
CA THR A 635 9.67 -23.39 -16.77
C THR A 635 10.35 -24.54 -16.03
N LEU A 636 9.99 -24.70 -14.76
CA LEU A 636 10.40 -25.86 -13.97
C LEU A 636 9.60 -27.12 -14.33
N ASP A 637 8.38 -26.96 -14.85
CA ASP A 637 7.48 -28.04 -15.23
C ASP A 637 6.75 -27.71 -16.55
N LYS A 638 7.22 -28.32 -17.63
CA LYS A 638 6.61 -28.12 -18.96
C LYS A 638 5.15 -28.57 -19.03
N SER A 639 4.74 -29.54 -18.19
CA SER A 639 3.37 -30.06 -18.21
C SER A 639 2.35 -29.05 -17.70
N SER A 640 2.73 -28.13 -16.81
CA SER A 640 1.85 -27.08 -16.28
C SER A 640 1.78 -25.82 -17.17
N HIS A 641 2.66 -25.71 -18.18
CA HIS A 641 2.70 -24.59 -19.14
C HIS A 641 2.47 -25.05 -20.58
N SER A 642 1.80 -26.19 -20.79
CA SER A 642 1.73 -26.85 -22.10
C SER A 642 1.13 -26.03 -23.25
N ASP A 643 0.47 -24.89 -22.96
CA ASP A 643 -0.19 -24.04 -23.96
C ASP A 643 0.56 -22.73 -24.29
N SER A 644 1.74 -22.45 -23.71
CA SER A 644 2.45 -21.17 -23.96
C SER A 644 2.75 -20.91 -25.44
N GLU A 645 3.03 -21.95 -26.23
CA GLU A 645 3.17 -21.84 -27.69
C GLU A 645 1.87 -21.39 -28.35
N GLY A 646 0.75 -22.02 -27.99
CA GLY A 646 -0.57 -21.67 -28.50
C GLY A 646 -0.92 -20.22 -28.17
N ILE A 647 -0.68 -19.81 -26.93
CA ILE A 647 -0.92 -18.44 -26.44
C ILE A 647 -0.02 -17.42 -27.18
N PHE A 648 1.27 -17.75 -27.41
CA PHE A 648 2.16 -16.90 -28.20
C PHE A 648 1.65 -16.69 -29.62
N PHE A 649 1.29 -17.78 -30.31
CA PHE A 649 0.83 -17.72 -31.69
C PHE A 649 -0.58 -17.12 -31.85
N SER A 650 -1.43 -17.20 -30.83
CA SER A 650 -2.75 -16.57 -30.86
C SER A 650 -2.72 -15.09 -30.50
N ASN A 651 -1.83 -14.66 -29.60
CA ASN A 651 -1.91 -13.31 -28.99
C ASN A 651 -0.80 -12.37 -29.45
N ILE A 652 0.45 -12.84 -29.54
CA ILE A 652 1.62 -11.98 -29.80
C ILE A 652 1.97 -12.03 -31.29
N TRP A 653 2.02 -13.24 -31.85
CA TRP A 653 2.45 -13.47 -33.22
C TRP A 653 1.66 -12.70 -34.29
N PRO A 654 0.32 -12.60 -34.26
CA PRO A 654 -0.43 -11.94 -35.34
C PRO A 654 -0.05 -10.46 -35.49
N ASN A 655 0.20 -9.78 -34.37
CA ASN A 655 0.62 -8.39 -34.37
C ASN A 655 2.10 -8.27 -34.73
N LEU A 656 2.97 -9.13 -34.20
CA LEU A 656 4.39 -9.13 -34.55
C LEU A 656 4.58 -9.37 -36.06
N LYS A 657 3.90 -10.36 -36.65
CA LYS A 657 3.92 -10.66 -38.08
C LYS A 657 3.56 -9.44 -38.93
N SER A 658 2.58 -8.65 -38.50
CA SER A 658 2.19 -7.41 -39.20
C SER A 658 3.33 -6.37 -39.23
N THR A 659 4.10 -6.26 -38.14
CA THR A 659 5.26 -5.35 -38.06
C THR A 659 6.47 -5.83 -38.87
N LEU A 660 6.51 -7.12 -39.22
CA LEU A 660 7.57 -7.75 -40.03
C LEU A 660 7.22 -7.82 -41.53
N SER A 661 6.12 -7.17 -41.94
CA SER A 661 5.66 -7.17 -43.34
C SER A 661 6.74 -6.66 -44.30
N GLY A 662 7.01 -7.44 -45.35
CA GLY A 662 8.08 -7.18 -46.33
C GLY A 662 9.41 -7.93 -46.10
N LEU A 663 9.53 -8.71 -45.01
CA LEU A 663 10.71 -9.56 -44.72
C LEU A 663 10.40 -11.07 -44.77
N GLU A 664 9.27 -11.44 -45.37
CA GLU A 664 8.68 -12.79 -45.32
C GLU A 664 9.53 -13.87 -46.02
N GLY A 665 10.30 -13.49 -47.06
CA GLY A 665 11.09 -14.42 -47.88
C GLY A 665 12.34 -15.03 -47.22
N GLY A 666 12.56 -14.79 -45.92
CA GLY A 666 13.70 -15.30 -45.16
C GLY A 666 13.46 -15.39 -43.65
N LEU A 667 12.20 -15.52 -43.24
CA LEU A 667 11.79 -15.57 -41.83
C LEU A 667 11.91 -17.00 -41.27
N GLU A 668 12.62 -17.15 -40.17
CA GLU A 668 12.70 -18.40 -39.40
C GLU A 668 12.18 -18.17 -37.99
N ILE A 669 11.26 -19.04 -37.57
CA ILE A 669 10.58 -18.94 -36.28
C ILE A 669 11.05 -20.10 -35.41
N ILE A 670 11.46 -19.78 -34.19
CA ILE A 670 11.93 -20.75 -33.20
C ILE A 670 11.14 -20.52 -31.91
N PHE A 671 10.73 -21.60 -31.26
CA PHE A 671 10.18 -21.56 -29.91
C PHE A 671 11.08 -22.37 -28.98
N ILE A 672 11.74 -21.69 -28.05
CA ILE A 672 12.75 -22.24 -27.14
C ILE A 672 12.10 -22.49 -25.78
N TRP A 673 12.04 -23.75 -25.39
CA TRP A 673 11.72 -24.18 -24.04
C TRP A 673 13.00 -24.40 -23.25
N ILE A 674 13.17 -23.67 -22.15
CA ILE A 674 14.23 -23.91 -21.17
C ILE A 674 13.60 -24.62 -19.97
N THR A 675 13.99 -25.87 -19.74
CA THR A 675 13.36 -26.75 -18.73
C THR A 675 14.40 -27.57 -17.96
N SER A 676 13.95 -28.47 -17.09
CA SER A 676 14.81 -29.40 -16.34
C SER A 676 15.57 -30.41 -17.21
N LYS A 677 15.11 -30.66 -18.44
CA LYS A 677 15.72 -31.65 -19.34
C LYS A 677 15.78 -31.13 -20.76
N SER A 678 16.81 -31.56 -21.47
CA SER A 678 16.92 -31.37 -22.92
C SER A 678 16.09 -32.43 -23.65
N ASP A 679 15.55 -32.07 -24.82
CA ASP A 679 14.86 -32.98 -25.74
C ASP A 679 15.36 -32.75 -27.17
N THR A 680 14.99 -33.61 -28.11
CA THR A 680 15.30 -33.40 -29.53
C THR A 680 14.49 -32.26 -30.12
N ASP A 681 15.12 -31.43 -30.96
CA ASP A 681 14.45 -30.37 -31.71
C ASP A 681 13.36 -30.97 -32.61
N VAL A 682 12.17 -30.36 -32.58
CA VAL A 682 11.00 -30.82 -33.35
C VAL A 682 10.56 -29.72 -34.31
N ILE A 683 10.44 -30.06 -35.59
CA ILE A 683 9.79 -29.19 -36.58
C ILE A 683 8.28 -29.30 -36.36
N VAL A 684 7.62 -28.16 -36.13
CA VAL A 684 6.17 -28.08 -36.00
C VAL A 684 5.60 -27.45 -37.25
N GLU A 685 4.83 -28.24 -38.00
CA GLU A 685 4.20 -27.81 -39.24
C GLU A 685 3.04 -26.85 -38.96
N ILE A 686 2.74 -26.03 -39.97
CA ILE A 686 1.66 -25.06 -40.00
C ILE A 686 0.32 -25.71 -39.62
N ASN A 687 -0.42 -25.05 -38.74
CA ASN A 687 -1.76 -25.49 -38.35
C ASN A 687 -2.77 -24.37 -38.63
N SER A 688 -3.93 -24.74 -39.18
CA SER A 688 -4.98 -23.78 -39.51
C SER A 688 -6.37 -24.34 -39.25
N ARG A 689 -7.28 -23.47 -38.81
CA ARG A 689 -8.68 -23.80 -38.55
C ARG A 689 -9.58 -23.22 -39.63
N LYS A 690 -10.34 -24.05 -40.32
CA LYS A 690 -11.40 -23.61 -41.23
C LYS A 690 -12.72 -23.42 -40.48
N THR A 691 -13.32 -22.24 -40.65
CA THR A 691 -14.72 -21.96 -40.30
C THR A 691 -15.52 -21.71 -41.56
N ARG A 692 -16.87 -21.70 -41.48
CA ARG A 692 -17.77 -21.61 -42.65
C ARG A 692 -17.42 -20.48 -43.65
N ASN A 693 -16.77 -19.40 -43.23
CA ASN A 693 -16.45 -18.26 -44.08
C ASN A 693 -14.97 -17.83 -44.12
N LYS A 694 -14.06 -18.39 -43.28
CA LYS A 694 -12.62 -18.02 -43.23
C LYS A 694 -11.73 -19.15 -42.71
N THR A 695 -10.51 -19.22 -43.22
CA THR A 695 -9.38 -20.00 -42.65
C THR A 695 -8.60 -19.10 -41.70
N PHE A 696 -8.36 -19.55 -40.47
CA PHE A 696 -7.56 -18.88 -39.46
C PHE A 696 -6.25 -19.66 -39.24
N GLU A 697 -5.09 -19.02 -39.37
CA GLU A 697 -3.79 -19.58 -38.97
C GLU A 697 -3.78 -19.75 -37.44
N ILE A 698 -3.52 -20.97 -36.96
CA ILE A 698 -3.33 -21.26 -35.52
C ILE A 698 -1.87 -21.02 -35.16
N ASN A 699 -0.95 -21.54 -35.97
CA ASN A 699 0.49 -21.28 -35.88
C ASN A 699 1.13 -21.39 -37.28
N PRO A 700 2.22 -20.66 -37.54
CA PRO A 700 3.07 -20.84 -38.73
C PRO A 700 3.94 -22.10 -38.59
N ASP A 701 4.77 -22.40 -39.60
CA ASP A 701 5.88 -23.34 -39.45
C ASP A 701 6.92 -22.77 -38.47
N TYR A 702 7.35 -23.56 -37.48
CA TYR A 702 8.40 -23.17 -36.56
C TYR A 702 9.19 -24.38 -36.04
N VAL A 703 10.38 -24.12 -35.50
CA VAL A 703 11.19 -25.14 -34.83
C VAL A 703 11.02 -25.02 -33.32
N ARG A 704 10.57 -26.09 -32.68
CA ARG A 704 10.54 -26.22 -31.22
C ARG A 704 11.88 -26.77 -30.74
N VAL A 705 12.57 -25.99 -29.92
CA VAL A 705 13.82 -26.37 -29.26
C VAL A 705 13.52 -26.57 -27.78
N VAL A 706 13.93 -27.69 -27.20
CA VAL A 706 13.75 -27.95 -25.76
C VAL A 706 15.12 -28.24 -25.16
N MET A 707 15.56 -27.40 -24.24
CA MET A 707 16.90 -27.47 -23.68
C MET A 707 16.89 -27.40 -22.15
N GLY A 708 17.83 -28.13 -21.55
CA GLY A 708 18.09 -28.10 -20.11
C GLY A 708 18.66 -26.76 -19.63
N PHE A 709 18.40 -26.41 -18.36
CA PHE A 709 19.01 -25.26 -17.68
C PHE A 709 20.55 -25.26 -17.79
N GLU A 710 21.18 -26.44 -17.75
CA GLU A 710 22.63 -26.62 -17.89
C GLU A 710 23.22 -26.01 -19.17
N ASN A 711 22.43 -25.97 -20.25
CA ASN A 711 22.85 -25.42 -21.55
C ASN A 711 22.84 -23.89 -21.57
N VAL A 712 22.11 -23.27 -20.64
CA VAL A 712 22.07 -21.82 -20.45
C VAL A 712 23.13 -21.41 -19.43
N ASN A 713 23.14 -22.07 -18.27
CA ASN A 713 24.10 -21.87 -17.20
C ASN A 713 24.12 -23.08 -16.27
N LYS A 714 25.30 -23.71 -16.13
CA LYS A 714 25.51 -24.91 -15.31
C LYS A 714 25.21 -24.68 -13.82
N ASP A 715 25.42 -23.46 -13.31
CA ASP A 715 25.14 -23.17 -11.91
C ASP A 715 23.63 -23.15 -11.65
N ILE A 716 22.81 -22.71 -12.62
CA ILE A 716 21.35 -22.72 -12.47
C ILE A 716 20.84 -24.16 -12.29
N ASP A 717 21.32 -25.07 -13.13
CA ASP A 717 20.96 -26.49 -13.06
C ASP A 717 21.39 -27.10 -11.71
N ARG A 718 22.64 -26.85 -11.29
CA ARG A 718 23.24 -27.33 -10.04
C ARG A 718 22.47 -26.92 -8.78
N TYR A 719 21.89 -25.72 -8.75
CA TYR A 719 21.15 -25.22 -7.58
C TYR A 719 19.64 -25.46 -7.68
N LEU A 720 19.12 -25.86 -8.84
CA LEU A 720 17.73 -26.26 -9.01
C LEU A 720 17.46 -27.72 -8.61
N PHE A 721 18.40 -28.62 -8.88
CA PHE A 721 18.31 -30.07 -8.68
C PHE A 721 19.45 -30.60 -7.82
#